data_AF-A0A3Q1JDG3-F1
#
_entry.id   AF-A0A3Q1JDG3-F1
#
_cell.length_a   1.000
_cell.length_b   1.000
_cell.length_c   1.000
_cell.angle_alpha   90.00
_cell.angle_beta   90.00
_cell.angle_gamma   90.00
#
_symmetry.space_group_name_H-M   'P 1'
#
loop_
_entity.id
_entity.type
_entity.pdbx_description
1 polymer ?
#
loop_
_entity_poly.entity_id
_entity_poly.type
_entity_poly.pdbx_seq_one_letter_code
_entity_poly.pdbx_strand_id
1 'polypeptide(L)'
;MPGCVWLEGAGTGGQSPAHLSRIPISLISTSTDCANSTVKGKVVHKGPLVPLSANDFILKIVIEESDSSSNASSQNSSINVVLFGKLAKTFSQAVSQGDVVVASGFTVGKSPTVHKDKLHPCNLLLSGDDANIYVSRQPPPPDPRSSPATKRSTTNPTEVSMNPKTPKYTYIRLGHLKPGSVVNVFGVVVFFKQPFKSRGTDFCSSLKITDQSNQKISCTIFCEKLEDHPKIFQIGDIIRMHRMKTQFFNDSITLINTHGFSVVTFDGSVGRDVEPRTSSRSFHFDQDDRRTVEELRSWAASQALLPPVLTIPLSDVQPKAYFDLTCQLLAKAPIDTTCTLLRVWDGTKCPRTLLKVIVEPDVTEGPSSFSKKKENLIANVFVYDNHVEFARQLKPGAFLRIYNLRAIPGSNKAPGLTSSPSEEGDHLGFHLHGGTAFGRGIRVLPENSPDVQQLKRVIEAFSEDEETDIPELNDSEMYEVWCTPPESLDGETEKSSTERRCSHDIQPVTLSEVKQSEPGQVHHVRVQLRSYEPHRLHQALKLYCSKCTSMQDVPDDELVAGLFSEASKDSGPCSPPPWVLSGRVDVPGDSLGSLKRALHIHLSSQLISEGKTKELIYLMGSTLEETCQLADNYQNIIPVRSSGGHLTLLDLAAPFLFRGAKRYYGCKRCSEPALRELCAERVEVIDEKIVAEALGVQLLQFVLLMKLELQDATDTLEAFLCRDAELFFSLLAEEAATNQEAQNSISQTMESLCPPGGSTGERPWLDVCLRSYQAEDDDDAQKPTCYQICHTTVTKASSQQSDPEPA
;
A
#
# COMPACT_ATOMS: atom_id res chain seq x y z
N MET A 1 -35.02 -12.20 -18.63
CA MET A 1 -34.48 -10.94 -19.19
C MET A 1 -33.93 -10.21 -17.98
N PRO A 2 -32.62 -9.90 -17.91
CA PRO A 2 -32.04 -9.34 -16.70
C PRO A 2 -32.67 -7.99 -16.37
N GLY A 3 -32.95 -7.74 -15.08
CA GLY A 3 -33.65 -6.53 -14.62
C GLY A 3 -33.11 -5.24 -15.23
N CYS A 4 -33.99 -4.47 -15.88
CA CYS A 4 -33.62 -3.31 -16.69
C CYS A 4 -34.07 -1.99 -16.05
N VAL A 5 -33.23 -0.96 -16.22
CA VAL A 5 -33.58 0.44 -15.94
C VAL A 5 -33.98 1.08 -17.27
N TRP A 6 -35.23 1.50 -17.41
CA TRP A 6 -35.75 2.14 -18.61
C TRP A 6 -35.78 3.66 -18.45
N LEU A 7 -35.14 4.36 -19.38
CA LEU A 7 -35.10 5.83 -19.44
C LEU A 7 -36.13 6.33 -20.46
N GLU A 8 -37.08 7.15 -20.02
CA GLU A 8 -38.08 7.73 -20.92
C GLU A 8 -37.46 8.91 -21.70
N GLY A 9 -37.08 8.67 -22.95
CA GLY A 9 -36.57 9.69 -23.86
C GLY A 9 -36.21 9.15 -25.26
N ALA A 10 -37.06 9.49 -26.24
CA ALA A 10 -37.00 9.20 -27.69
C ALA A 10 -37.64 7.88 -28.17
N GLY A 11 -38.84 8.01 -28.78
CA GLY A 11 -39.36 7.08 -29.81
C GLY A 11 -39.98 5.76 -29.35
N THR A 12 -41.32 5.72 -29.29
CA THR A 12 -42.21 4.53 -29.22
C THR A 12 -41.87 3.45 -28.18
N GLY A 13 -42.62 3.45 -27.06
CA GLY A 13 -42.90 2.22 -26.29
C GLY A 13 -42.49 2.13 -24.82
N GLY A 14 -42.20 3.25 -24.14
CA GLY A 14 -41.77 3.24 -22.73
C GLY A 14 -42.86 3.57 -21.70
N GLN A 15 -44.14 3.24 -21.94
CA GLN A 15 -45.15 3.36 -20.88
C GLN A 15 -45.08 2.14 -19.95
N SER A 16 -45.25 2.36 -18.64
CA SER A 16 -45.45 1.28 -17.66
C SER A 16 -46.46 0.27 -18.21
N PRO A 17 -46.19 -1.05 -18.13
CA PRO A 17 -47.07 -2.06 -18.70
C PRO A 17 -48.53 -1.86 -18.24
N ALA A 18 -49.47 -1.78 -19.18
CA ALA A 18 -50.88 -1.45 -18.89
C ALA A 18 -51.60 -2.45 -17.94
N HIS A 19 -50.96 -3.59 -17.64
CA HIS A 19 -51.46 -4.61 -16.71
C HIS A 19 -51.03 -4.39 -15.25
N LEU A 20 -50.14 -3.42 -14.95
CA LEU A 20 -49.66 -3.16 -13.59
C LEU A 20 -50.46 -2.04 -12.94
N SER A 21 -50.98 -2.28 -11.73
CA SER A 21 -51.72 -1.28 -10.96
C SER A 21 -50.80 -0.55 -9.99
N ARG A 22 -51.00 0.76 -9.79
CA ARG A 22 -50.18 1.54 -8.85
C ARG A 22 -50.72 1.38 -7.43
N ILE A 23 -49.83 1.07 -6.48
CA ILE A 23 -50.14 1.02 -5.05
C ILE A 23 -49.49 2.22 -4.34
N PRO A 24 -50.27 3.00 -3.56
CA PRO A 24 -49.75 4.06 -2.69
C PRO A 24 -48.80 3.52 -1.62
N ILE A 25 -47.77 4.28 -1.25
CA ILE A 25 -46.76 3.84 -0.27
C ILE A 25 -47.40 3.50 1.08
N SER A 26 -48.46 4.23 1.48
CA SER A 26 -49.17 4.03 2.75
C SER A 26 -49.93 2.71 2.87
N LEU A 27 -50.23 2.04 1.75
CA LEU A 27 -50.98 0.77 1.71
C LEU A 27 -50.06 -0.46 1.62
N ILE A 28 -48.74 -0.26 1.62
CA ILE A 28 -47.77 -1.35 1.54
C ILE A 28 -47.67 -2.04 2.90
N SER A 29 -47.93 -3.36 2.92
CA SER A 29 -47.76 -4.19 4.11
C SER A 29 -47.19 -5.54 3.73
N THR A 30 -46.65 -6.29 4.69
CA THR A 30 -46.10 -7.64 4.44
C THR A 30 -47.16 -8.68 4.06
N SER A 31 -48.46 -8.34 4.14
CA SER A 31 -49.59 -9.20 3.77
C SER A 31 -50.23 -8.83 2.42
N THR A 32 -49.77 -7.76 1.76
CA THR A 32 -50.33 -7.30 0.49
C THR A 32 -49.71 -8.09 -0.66
N ASP A 33 -50.53 -8.67 -1.54
CA ASP A 33 -50.04 -9.26 -2.80
C ASP A 33 -49.64 -8.15 -3.77
N CYS A 34 -48.34 -8.07 -4.05
CA CYS A 34 -47.73 -7.01 -4.86
C CYS A 34 -47.23 -7.51 -6.22
N ALA A 35 -47.58 -8.74 -6.64
CA ALA A 35 -47.03 -9.36 -7.84
C ALA A 35 -47.29 -8.55 -9.13
N ASN A 36 -48.43 -7.86 -9.22
CA ASN A 36 -48.81 -7.03 -10.37
C ASN A 36 -48.89 -5.53 -10.03
N SER A 37 -48.07 -5.10 -9.08
CA SER A 37 -48.15 -3.77 -8.49
C SER A 37 -46.92 -2.92 -8.81
N THR A 38 -47.13 -1.62 -8.96
CA THR A 38 -46.07 -0.62 -9.14
C THR A 38 -46.09 0.39 -8.01
N VAL A 39 -44.91 0.85 -7.60
CA VAL A 39 -44.77 1.96 -6.65
C VAL A 39 -44.02 3.08 -7.35
N LYS A 40 -44.62 4.28 -7.34
CA LYS A 40 -44.05 5.48 -7.95
C LYS A 40 -43.63 6.47 -6.86
N GLY A 41 -42.42 6.97 -6.95
CA GLY A 41 -41.94 8.00 -6.02
C GLY A 41 -40.72 8.74 -6.56
N LYS A 42 -40.49 9.93 -6.02
CA LYS A 42 -39.30 10.73 -6.28
C LYS A 42 -38.14 10.20 -5.43
N VAL A 43 -36.96 10.01 -6.03
CA VAL A 43 -35.77 9.56 -5.31
C VAL A 43 -35.26 10.70 -4.43
N VAL A 44 -35.50 10.61 -3.12
CA VAL A 44 -35.09 11.65 -2.16
C VAL A 44 -33.75 11.36 -1.52
N HIS A 45 -33.30 10.11 -1.50
CA HIS A 45 -31.96 9.73 -1.05
C HIS A 45 -31.45 8.53 -1.85
N LYS A 46 -30.17 8.55 -2.19
CA LYS A 46 -29.47 7.48 -2.88
C LYS A 46 -28.18 7.16 -2.12
N GLY A 47 -28.10 5.97 -1.54
CA GLY A 47 -26.92 5.51 -0.82
C GLY A 47 -25.76 5.14 -1.76
N PRO A 48 -24.59 4.78 -1.20
CA PRO A 48 -23.47 4.27 -1.99
C PRO A 48 -23.76 2.88 -2.55
N LEU A 49 -23.20 2.56 -3.73
CA LEU A 49 -23.18 1.20 -4.27
C LEU A 49 -22.13 0.38 -3.52
N VAL A 50 -22.54 -0.68 -2.83
CA VAL A 50 -21.65 -1.52 -2.02
C VAL A 50 -21.44 -2.86 -2.74
N PRO A 51 -20.18 -3.27 -3.02
CA PRO A 51 -19.88 -4.59 -3.57
C PRO A 51 -19.98 -5.66 -2.46
N LEU A 52 -20.62 -6.80 -2.76
CA LEU A 52 -20.72 -7.95 -1.86
C LEU A 52 -19.79 -9.11 -2.30
N SER A 53 -19.56 -9.28 -3.60
CA SER A 53 -18.63 -10.25 -4.19
C SER A 53 -18.25 -9.84 -5.63
N ALA A 54 -17.45 -10.64 -6.35
CA ALA A 54 -16.85 -10.30 -7.64
C ALA A 54 -17.81 -9.92 -8.78
N ASN A 55 -19.13 -9.98 -8.61
CA ASN A 55 -20.13 -9.43 -9.54
C ASN A 55 -21.49 -9.07 -8.88
N ASP A 56 -21.53 -8.95 -7.54
CA ASP A 56 -22.77 -8.70 -6.80
C ASP A 56 -22.71 -7.37 -6.05
N PHE A 57 -23.78 -6.59 -6.14
CA PHE A 57 -23.84 -5.21 -5.66
C PHE A 57 -25.16 -4.95 -4.92
N ILE A 58 -25.11 -4.12 -3.88
CA ILE A 58 -26.29 -3.66 -3.15
C ILE A 58 -26.35 -2.14 -3.14
N LEU A 59 -27.54 -1.59 -3.35
CA LEU A 59 -27.80 -0.15 -3.32
C LEU A 59 -29.11 0.12 -2.59
N LYS A 60 -29.06 0.96 -1.55
CA LYS A 60 -30.26 1.41 -0.83
C LYS A 60 -30.65 2.81 -1.30
N ILE A 61 -31.92 3.01 -1.62
CA ILE A 61 -32.50 4.31 -1.97
C ILE A 61 -33.76 4.57 -1.14
N VAL A 62 -34.18 5.82 -1.07
CA VAL A 62 -35.45 6.24 -0.46
C VAL A 62 -36.26 6.95 -1.53
N ILE A 63 -37.50 6.50 -1.72
CA ILE A 63 -38.45 7.14 -2.63
C ILE A 63 -39.61 7.74 -1.84
N GLU A 64 -40.06 8.93 -2.27
CA GLU A 64 -41.18 9.66 -1.66
C GLU A 64 -42.32 9.84 -2.67
N GLU A 65 -43.54 9.51 -2.26
CA GLU A 65 -44.73 9.63 -3.12
C GLU A 65 -45.11 11.11 -3.34
N SER A 66 -45.30 11.51 -4.60
CA SER A 66 -45.45 12.92 -4.99
C SER A 66 -46.89 13.36 -5.32
N ASP A 67 -47.90 12.50 -5.16
CA ASP A 67 -49.28 12.84 -5.53
C ASP A 67 -50.10 13.32 -4.34
N SER A 68 -50.27 14.63 -4.27
CA SER A 68 -51.19 15.31 -3.36
C SER A 68 -52.63 15.19 -3.87
N SER A 69 -53.40 14.26 -3.31
CA SER A 69 -54.85 14.41 -3.19
C SER A 69 -55.34 13.93 -1.83
N SER A 70 -55.56 14.92 -0.95
CA SER A 70 -56.51 14.94 0.18
C SER A 70 -56.51 13.81 1.22
N ASN A 71 -56.23 14.24 2.46
CA ASN A 71 -56.80 13.72 3.71
C ASN A 71 -56.47 12.28 4.13
N ALA A 72 -55.22 12.04 4.51
CA ALA A 72 -54.88 11.11 5.59
C ALA A 72 -53.56 11.57 6.23
N SER A 73 -53.44 11.51 7.55
CA SER A 73 -52.22 11.83 8.30
C SER A 73 -51.02 11.03 7.78
N SER A 74 -50.23 11.60 6.88
CA SER A 74 -49.20 10.89 6.13
C SER A 74 -47.92 10.75 6.94
N GLN A 75 -47.93 9.89 7.96
CA GLN A 75 -46.70 9.54 8.70
C GLN A 75 -45.73 8.66 7.88
N ASN A 76 -46.11 8.14 6.71
CA ASN A 76 -45.28 7.24 5.92
C ASN A 76 -45.31 7.53 4.40
N SER A 77 -44.99 8.76 3.97
CA SER A 77 -44.90 9.11 2.52
C SER A 77 -43.62 8.59 1.84
N SER A 78 -42.64 8.12 2.62
CA SER A 78 -41.32 7.72 2.16
C SER A 78 -41.00 6.28 2.54
N ILE A 79 -40.50 5.49 1.58
CA ILE A 79 -40.16 4.07 1.76
C ILE A 79 -38.74 3.76 1.31
N ASN A 80 -38.10 2.84 2.04
CA ASN A 80 -36.79 2.30 1.69
C ASN A 80 -36.93 1.29 0.55
N VAL A 81 -36.10 1.43 -0.48
CA VAL A 81 -36.00 0.49 -1.59
C VAL A 81 -34.56 -0.03 -1.66
N VAL A 82 -34.39 -1.35 -1.70
CA VAL A 82 -33.09 -2.01 -1.75
C VAL A 82 -32.98 -2.77 -3.07
N LEU A 83 -31.94 -2.43 -3.82
CA LEU A 83 -31.63 -2.98 -5.13
C LEU A 83 -30.44 -3.92 -5.02
N PHE A 84 -30.51 -5.06 -5.73
CA PHE A 84 -29.47 -6.08 -5.73
C PHE A 84 -28.88 -6.31 -7.13
N GLY A 85 -27.67 -6.86 -7.18
CA GLY A 85 -26.97 -7.29 -8.39
C GLY A 85 -26.81 -6.21 -9.46
N LYS A 86 -26.97 -6.62 -10.73
CA LYS A 86 -26.78 -5.76 -11.91
C LYS A 86 -27.76 -4.57 -11.94
N LEU A 87 -28.95 -4.71 -11.36
CA LEU A 87 -29.94 -3.64 -11.26
C LEU A 87 -29.42 -2.50 -10.37
N ALA A 88 -28.78 -2.82 -9.24
CA ALA A 88 -28.17 -1.83 -8.35
C ALA A 88 -27.07 -1.02 -9.05
N LYS A 89 -26.19 -1.70 -9.80
CA LYS A 89 -25.11 -1.06 -10.58
C LYS A 89 -25.67 -0.14 -11.68
N THR A 90 -26.67 -0.61 -12.43
CA THR A 90 -27.30 0.14 -13.52
C THR A 90 -28.05 1.36 -12.99
N PHE A 91 -28.82 1.20 -11.91
CA PHE A 91 -29.52 2.31 -11.24
C PHE A 91 -28.53 3.36 -10.72
N SER A 92 -27.40 2.91 -10.15
CA SER A 92 -26.37 3.82 -9.66
C SER A 92 -25.79 4.73 -10.74
N GLN A 93 -25.77 4.29 -12.00
CA GLN A 93 -25.25 5.07 -13.13
C GLN A 93 -26.33 5.91 -13.81
N ALA A 94 -27.58 5.41 -13.90
CA ALA A 94 -28.63 6.00 -14.73
C ALA A 94 -29.56 6.99 -14.01
N VAL A 95 -29.71 6.87 -12.67
CA VAL A 95 -30.72 7.62 -11.90
C VAL A 95 -30.07 8.60 -10.93
N SER A 96 -30.52 9.86 -10.95
CA SER A 96 -30.06 10.91 -10.04
C SER A 96 -31.05 11.15 -8.89
N GLN A 97 -30.56 11.72 -7.79
CA GLN A 97 -31.44 12.18 -6.72
C GLN A 97 -32.34 13.30 -7.26
N GLY A 98 -33.65 13.17 -7.05
CA GLY A 98 -34.68 14.05 -7.60
C GLY A 98 -35.45 13.50 -8.79
N ASP A 99 -34.98 12.42 -9.43
CA ASP A 99 -35.70 11.74 -10.51
C ASP A 99 -36.96 11.04 -9.97
N VAL A 100 -38.00 10.94 -10.79
CA VAL A 100 -39.21 10.16 -10.47
C VAL A 100 -39.04 8.75 -11.02
N VAL A 101 -39.13 7.77 -10.12
CA VAL A 101 -38.98 6.36 -10.46
C VAL A 101 -40.27 5.59 -10.22
N VAL A 102 -40.50 4.58 -11.05
CA VAL A 102 -41.56 3.58 -10.88
C VAL A 102 -40.89 2.23 -10.74
N ALA A 103 -41.10 1.55 -9.62
CA ALA A 103 -40.57 0.21 -9.35
C ALA A 103 -41.67 -0.85 -9.53
N SER A 104 -41.33 -1.97 -10.16
CA SER A 104 -42.18 -3.17 -10.29
C SER A 104 -41.39 -4.45 -10.04
N GLY A 105 -42.08 -5.56 -9.73
CA GLY A 105 -41.44 -6.84 -9.42
C GLY A 105 -40.67 -6.83 -8.10
N PHE A 106 -41.11 -6.00 -7.14
CA PHE A 106 -40.51 -5.91 -5.81
C PHE A 106 -41.20 -6.87 -4.84
N THR A 107 -40.44 -7.34 -3.84
CA THR A 107 -41.00 -8.01 -2.66
C THR A 107 -41.00 -7.06 -1.47
N VAL A 108 -41.93 -7.26 -0.52
CA VAL A 108 -42.07 -6.39 0.65
C VAL A 108 -41.48 -7.09 1.87
N GLY A 109 -40.42 -6.51 2.43
CA GLY A 109 -39.80 -6.95 3.68
C GLY A 109 -40.13 -6.01 4.85
N LYS A 110 -39.87 -6.46 6.08
CA LYS A 110 -39.89 -5.56 7.25
C LYS A 110 -38.63 -4.67 7.23
N SER A 111 -38.80 -3.38 7.47
CA SER A 111 -37.67 -2.44 7.52
C SER A 111 -36.91 -2.62 8.84
N PRO A 112 -35.64 -3.07 8.82
CA PRO A 112 -34.83 -3.21 10.04
C PRO A 112 -34.40 -1.84 10.60
N THR A 113 -34.56 -0.76 9.83
CA THR A 113 -34.16 0.59 10.21
C THR A 113 -35.31 1.47 10.68
N VAL A 114 -36.55 0.96 10.73
CA VAL A 114 -37.75 1.75 11.10
C VAL A 114 -37.60 2.55 12.40
N HIS A 115 -36.94 1.98 13.42
CA HIS A 115 -36.71 2.65 14.70
C HIS A 115 -35.61 3.74 14.64
N LYS A 116 -34.76 3.71 13.61
CA LYS A 116 -33.65 4.65 13.40
C LYS A 116 -34.00 5.77 12.43
N ASP A 117 -34.65 5.45 11.31
CA ASP A 117 -34.95 6.40 10.23
C ASP A 117 -36.39 6.96 10.30
N LYS A 118 -37.28 6.34 11.10
CA LYS A 118 -38.71 6.69 11.20
C LYS A 118 -39.42 6.72 9.84
N LEU A 119 -38.92 5.98 8.85
CA LEU A 119 -39.54 5.81 7.54
C LEU A 119 -40.61 4.69 7.59
N HIS A 120 -41.19 4.36 6.43
CA HIS A 120 -42.20 3.31 6.31
C HIS A 120 -41.74 1.99 6.99
N PRO A 121 -42.61 1.27 7.76
CA PRO A 121 -42.26 0.03 8.47
C PRO A 121 -41.80 -1.14 7.60
N CYS A 122 -41.96 -1.02 6.28
CA CYS A 122 -41.57 -2.02 5.29
C CYS A 122 -40.51 -1.47 4.33
N ASN A 123 -39.70 -2.33 3.75
CA ASN A 123 -38.82 -2.02 2.63
C ASN A 123 -39.25 -2.76 1.36
N LEU A 124 -38.97 -2.16 0.20
CA LEU A 124 -39.12 -2.83 -1.09
C LEU A 124 -37.78 -3.46 -1.45
N LEU A 125 -37.78 -4.74 -1.78
CA LEU A 125 -36.60 -5.50 -2.18
C LEU A 125 -36.74 -5.86 -3.67
N LEU A 126 -35.83 -5.36 -4.50
CA LEU A 126 -35.80 -5.62 -5.94
C LEU A 126 -34.59 -6.49 -6.27
N SER A 127 -34.85 -7.76 -6.53
CA SER A 127 -33.88 -8.80 -6.86
C SER A 127 -34.43 -9.71 -7.94
N GLY A 128 -33.57 -10.20 -8.84
CA GLY A 128 -33.95 -11.15 -9.90
C GLY A 128 -34.37 -10.50 -11.22
N ASP A 129 -34.77 -11.33 -12.17
CA ASP A 129 -35.08 -10.93 -13.56
C ASP A 129 -36.40 -10.18 -13.71
N ASP A 130 -37.33 -10.34 -12.76
CA ASP A 130 -38.65 -9.71 -12.82
C ASP A 130 -38.66 -8.26 -12.26
N ALA A 131 -37.57 -7.86 -11.60
CA ALA A 131 -37.43 -6.55 -10.98
C ALA A 131 -37.06 -5.47 -12.02
N ASN A 132 -37.90 -4.45 -12.16
CA ASN A 132 -37.73 -3.38 -13.15
C ASN A 132 -37.92 -1.99 -12.54
N ILE A 133 -37.17 -1.02 -13.08
CA ILE A 133 -37.28 0.40 -12.70
C ILE A 133 -37.46 1.26 -13.95
N TYR A 134 -38.50 2.08 -13.95
CA TYR A 134 -38.77 3.08 -14.99
C TYR A 134 -38.47 4.48 -14.45
N VAL A 135 -37.77 5.30 -15.24
CA VAL A 135 -37.30 6.62 -14.82
C VAL A 135 -37.93 7.68 -15.72
N SER A 136 -38.68 8.61 -15.11
CA SER A 136 -39.29 9.74 -15.80
C SER A 136 -38.57 11.03 -15.42
N ARG A 137 -37.96 11.69 -16.40
CA ARG A 137 -37.32 13.01 -16.23
C ARG A 137 -38.32 14.10 -16.55
N GLN A 138 -38.64 14.95 -15.58
CA GLN A 138 -39.44 16.14 -15.85
C GLN A 138 -38.63 17.13 -16.72
N PRO A 139 -39.19 17.67 -17.81
CA PRO A 139 -38.56 18.77 -18.53
C PRO A 139 -38.46 20.00 -17.60
N PRO A 140 -37.41 20.83 -17.73
CA PRO A 140 -37.32 22.07 -16.97
C PRO A 140 -38.53 22.97 -17.27
N PRO A 141 -39.08 23.68 -16.26
CA PRO A 141 -40.25 24.52 -16.45
C PRO A 141 -39.96 25.66 -17.45
N PRO A 142 -40.89 25.98 -18.36
CA PRO A 142 -40.70 27.08 -19.32
C PRO A 142 -40.78 28.43 -18.61
N ASP A 143 -39.81 29.30 -18.90
CA ASP A 143 -39.73 30.67 -18.37
C ASP A 143 -41.01 31.48 -18.68
N PRO A 144 -41.59 32.19 -17.69
CA PRO A 144 -42.67 33.12 -17.93
C PRO A 144 -42.08 34.48 -18.32
N ARG A 145 -42.14 34.83 -19.62
CA ARG A 145 -42.39 36.18 -20.17
C ARG A 145 -41.90 36.29 -21.61
N SER A 146 -42.84 36.26 -22.56
CA SER A 146 -43.04 37.32 -23.57
C SER A 146 -44.15 36.89 -24.53
N SER A 147 -45.24 37.66 -24.54
CA SER A 147 -46.35 37.57 -25.50
C SER A 147 -46.03 38.42 -26.76
N PRO A 148 -46.88 38.48 -27.80
CA PRO A 148 -46.76 37.68 -29.01
C PRO A 148 -46.50 38.53 -30.27
N ALA A 149 -45.79 37.99 -31.27
CA ALA A 149 -45.74 38.60 -32.60
C ALA A 149 -45.67 37.54 -33.73
N THR A 150 -46.86 37.32 -34.29
CA THR A 150 -47.20 37.18 -35.72
C THR A 150 -46.20 36.54 -36.70
N LYS A 151 -46.63 35.36 -37.18
CA LYS A 151 -46.30 34.62 -38.42
C LYS A 151 -45.63 35.41 -39.57
N ARG A 152 -44.52 34.87 -40.11
CA ARG A 152 -44.43 34.47 -41.54
C ARG A 152 -43.21 33.56 -41.83
N SER A 153 -43.57 32.34 -42.25
CA SER A 153 -42.98 31.42 -43.24
C SER A 153 -41.51 31.49 -43.70
N THR A 154 -40.95 30.26 -43.68
CA THR A 154 -40.14 29.55 -44.71
C THR A 154 -38.61 29.63 -44.76
N THR A 155 -38.05 28.39 -44.80
CA THR A 155 -36.79 27.86 -45.38
C THR A 155 -35.47 27.97 -44.59
N ASN A 156 -35.02 26.79 -44.12
CA ASN A 156 -33.64 26.39 -43.77
C ASN A 156 -32.77 26.21 -45.05
N PRO A 157 -31.45 25.91 -44.94
CA PRO A 157 -30.45 26.31 -43.94
C PRO A 157 -29.14 26.81 -44.60
N THR A 158 -28.29 27.54 -43.86
CA THR A 158 -26.86 27.53 -44.16
C THR A 158 -26.06 27.68 -42.87
N GLU A 159 -25.20 26.70 -42.63
CA GLU A 159 -24.27 26.63 -41.51
C GLU A 159 -23.37 27.86 -41.46
N VAL A 160 -23.39 28.57 -40.32
CA VAL A 160 -22.27 29.42 -39.92
C VAL A 160 -22.01 29.19 -38.43
N SER A 161 -20.84 28.60 -38.20
CA SER A 161 -20.09 28.40 -36.96
C SER A 161 -20.56 29.26 -35.76
N MET A 162 -21.17 28.61 -34.77
CA MET A 162 -21.34 29.14 -33.42
C MET A 162 -20.09 28.78 -32.61
N ASN A 163 -19.13 29.71 -32.51
CA ASN A 163 -18.12 29.63 -31.46
C ASN A 163 -18.83 29.62 -30.09
N PRO A 164 -18.53 28.67 -29.20
CA PRO A 164 -19.05 28.71 -27.84
C PRO A 164 -18.46 29.93 -27.13
N LYS A 165 -19.30 30.93 -26.81
CA LYS A 165 -18.90 32.10 -26.02
C LYS A 165 -18.41 31.62 -24.65
N THR A 166 -17.10 31.71 -24.42
CA THR A 166 -16.49 31.43 -23.12
C THR A 166 -17.01 32.43 -22.08
N PRO A 167 -17.43 31.97 -20.89
CA PRO A 167 -17.88 32.87 -19.82
C PRO A 167 -16.70 33.69 -19.29
N LYS A 168 -16.76 35.01 -19.46
CA LYS A 168 -15.74 35.93 -18.93
C LYS A 168 -15.96 36.12 -17.43
N TYR A 169 -14.99 35.72 -16.62
CA TYR A 169 -15.05 35.86 -15.15
C TYR A 169 -14.50 37.23 -14.71
N THR A 170 -15.16 37.85 -13.75
CA THR A 170 -14.69 39.09 -13.10
C THR A 170 -14.10 38.75 -11.73
N TYR A 171 -12.90 39.26 -11.45
CA TYR A 171 -12.19 39.06 -10.18
C TYR A 171 -12.22 40.33 -9.32
N ILE A 172 -12.37 40.17 -8.01
CA ILE A 172 -12.42 41.26 -7.04
C ILE A 172 -11.18 41.18 -6.15
N ARG A 173 -10.52 42.33 -5.93
CA ARG A 173 -9.41 42.44 -4.97
C ARG A 173 -9.90 42.21 -3.54
N LEU A 174 -9.06 41.61 -2.72
CA LEU A 174 -9.39 41.23 -1.35
C LEU A 174 -9.79 42.43 -0.49
N GLY A 175 -9.17 43.59 -0.71
CA GLY A 175 -9.50 44.81 0.01
C GLY A 175 -10.84 45.45 -0.34
N HIS A 176 -11.51 44.98 -1.40
CA HIS A 176 -12.81 45.49 -1.85
C HIS A 176 -13.96 44.49 -1.64
N LEU A 177 -13.73 43.43 -0.86
CA LEU A 177 -14.76 42.45 -0.55
C LEU A 177 -15.91 43.09 0.25
N LYS A 178 -17.14 42.73 -0.10
CA LYS A 178 -18.36 43.17 0.59
C LYS A 178 -19.10 41.96 1.16
N PRO A 179 -19.52 41.94 2.43
CA PRO A 179 -20.22 40.81 3.03
C PRO A 179 -21.48 40.39 2.24
N GLY A 180 -21.76 39.09 2.20
CA GLY A 180 -22.97 38.53 1.58
C GLY A 180 -22.92 38.40 0.05
N SER A 181 -21.83 38.80 -0.59
CA SER A 181 -21.62 38.68 -2.04
C SER A 181 -20.93 37.37 -2.42
N VAL A 182 -21.21 36.85 -3.62
CA VAL A 182 -20.47 35.74 -4.24
C VAL A 182 -19.46 36.32 -5.23
N VAL A 183 -18.18 36.00 -5.04
CA VAL A 183 -17.05 36.64 -5.72
C VAL A 183 -16.09 35.61 -6.30
N ASN A 184 -15.29 36.03 -7.27
CA ASN A 184 -14.11 35.31 -7.72
C ASN A 184 -12.88 36.09 -7.29
N VAL A 185 -11.86 35.41 -6.78
CA VAL A 185 -10.66 36.06 -6.23
C VAL A 185 -9.40 35.34 -6.65
N PHE A 186 -8.32 36.10 -6.72
CA PHE A 186 -6.96 35.58 -6.65
C PHE A 186 -6.34 36.01 -5.33
N GLY A 187 -5.39 35.23 -4.83
CA GLY A 187 -4.58 35.63 -3.70
C GLY A 187 -3.34 34.76 -3.55
N VAL A 188 -2.36 35.30 -2.83
CA VAL A 188 -1.14 34.63 -2.38
C VAL A 188 -1.43 33.98 -1.04
N VAL A 189 -1.15 32.69 -0.91
CA VAL A 189 -1.35 31.93 0.32
C VAL A 189 -0.30 32.33 1.35
N VAL A 190 -0.75 32.83 2.51
CA VAL A 190 0.14 33.22 3.63
C VAL A 190 0.05 32.26 4.81
N PHE A 191 -0.95 31.38 4.82
CA PHE A 191 -1.12 30.33 5.81
C PHE A 191 -2.10 29.29 5.25
N PHE A 192 -1.88 28.02 5.54
CA PHE A 192 -2.86 26.97 5.23
C PHE A 192 -2.74 25.82 6.23
N LYS A 193 -3.83 25.07 6.36
CA LYS A 193 -3.86 23.77 7.04
C LYS A 193 -4.04 22.68 6.01
N GLN A 194 -3.46 21.51 6.29
CA GLN A 194 -3.81 20.30 5.54
C GLN A 194 -5.31 20.02 5.68
N PRO A 195 -5.97 19.51 4.64
CA PRO A 195 -7.39 19.19 4.73
C PRO A 195 -7.64 18.17 5.85
N PHE A 196 -8.63 18.44 6.69
CA PHE A 196 -8.97 17.57 7.82
C PHE A 196 -10.45 17.25 7.80
N LYS A 197 -10.81 16.08 8.35
CA LYS A 197 -12.20 15.66 8.43
C LYS A 197 -13.00 16.63 9.28
N SER A 198 -14.09 17.16 8.74
CA SER A 198 -15.00 18.02 9.51
C SER A 198 -15.85 17.18 10.48
N ARG A 199 -16.69 17.83 11.29
CA ARG A 199 -17.69 17.11 12.12
C ARG A 199 -18.81 16.46 11.27
N GLY A 200 -18.95 16.88 10.00
CA GLY A 200 -19.91 16.32 9.05
C GLY A 200 -19.30 15.20 8.21
N THR A 201 -19.83 15.04 6.99
CA THR A 201 -19.35 14.08 5.99
C THR A 201 -18.12 14.57 5.22
N ASP A 202 -17.90 15.87 5.20
CA ASP A 202 -16.97 16.51 4.25
C ASP A 202 -15.61 16.80 4.91
N PHE A 203 -14.58 16.99 4.08
CA PHE A 203 -13.28 17.50 4.51
C PHE A 203 -13.30 19.04 4.49
N CYS A 204 -12.50 19.64 5.38
CA CYS A 204 -12.38 21.08 5.54
C CYS A 204 -10.91 21.51 5.36
N SER A 205 -10.69 22.55 4.55
CA SER A 205 -9.42 23.26 4.46
C SER A 205 -9.59 24.68 4.97
N SER A 206 -8.69 25.10 5.85
CA SER A 206 -8.61 26.48 6.33
C SER A 206 -7.31 27.11 5.87
N LEU A 207 -7.39 28.21 5.13
CA LEU A 207 -6.21 28.95 4.67
C LEU A 207 -6.42 30.46 4.77
N LYS A 208 -5.35 31.23 4.69
CA LYS A 208 -5.39 32.69 4.62
C LYS A 208 -4.67 33.14 3.36
N ILE A 209 -5.27 34.09 2.67
CA ILE A 209 -4.73 34.66 1.45
C ILE A 209 -4.56 36.17 1.59
N THR A 210 -3.66 36.72 0.78
CA THR A 210 -3.46 38.16 0.64
C THR A 210 -3.26 38.52 -0.83
N ASP A 211 -3.33 39.81 -1.16
CA ASP A 211 -3.09 40.34 -2.50
C ASP A 211 -2.49 41.75 -2.37
N GLN A 212 -2.40 42.51 -3.45
CA GLN A 212 -1.84 43.86 -3.46
C GLN A 212 -2.55 44.86 -2.51
N SER A 213 -3.73 44.53 -1.97
CA SER A 213 -4.38 45.33 -0.93
C SER A 213 -3.80 45.12 0.47
N ASN A 214 -2.91 44.14 0.64
CA ASN A 214 -2.27 43.74 1.90
C ASN A 214 -3.26 43.32 3.00
N GLN A 215 -4.52 43.01 2.64
CA GLN A 215 -5.49 42.44 3.57
C GLN A 215 -5.30 40.92 3.65
N LYS A 216 -5.40 40.36 4.85
CA LYS A 216 -5.31 38.91 5.09
C LYS A 216 -6.71 38.35 5.29
N ILE A 217 -7.21 37.65 4.28
CA ILE A 217 -8.57 37.11 4.26
C ILE A 217 -8.53 35.62 4.57
N SER A 218 -9.34 35.20 5.56
CA SER A 218 -9.46 33.79 5.93
C SER A 218 -10.46 33.09 5.01
N CYS A 219 -10.09 31.93 4.49
CA CYS A 219 -10.91 31.11 3.61
C CYS A 219 -11.14 29.73 4.23
N THR A 220 -12.38 29.27 4.21
CA THR A 220 -12.79 27.94 4.64
C THR A 220 -13.43 27.21 3.47
N ILE A 221 -12.86 26.08 3.07
CA ILE A 221 -13.28 25.31 1.90
C ILE A 221 -13.72 23.94 2.36
N PHE A 222 -14.94 23.53 1.98
CA PHE A 222 -15.50 22.22 2.25
C PHE A 222 -15.60 21.41 0.95
N CYS A 223 -15.01 20.23 0.92
CA CYS A 223 -15.11 19.31 -0.22
C CYS A 223 -15.39 17.90 0.30
N GLU A 224 -16.23 17.14 -0.42
CA GLU A 224 -16.54 15.75 -0.04
C GLU A 224 -15.30 14.85 -0.11
N LYS A 225 -14.43 15.09 -1.09
CA LYS A 225 -13.20 14.32 -1.31
C LYS A 225 -11.95 15.11 -1.02
N LEU A 226 -10.93 14.42 -0.49
CA LEU A 226 -9.61 14.98 -0.23
C LEU A 226 -8.92 15.52 -1.51
N GLU A 227 -9.12 14.82 -2.63
CA GLU A 227 -8.52 15.14 -3.94
C GLU A 227 -9.01 16.46 -4.54
N ASP A 228 -10.20 16.92 -4.14
CA ASP A 228 -10.83 18.15 -4.64
C ASP A 228 -10.41 19.42 -3.88
N HIS A 229 -9.68 19.26 -2.79
CA HIS A 229 -9.14 20.40 -2.05
C HIS A 229 -7.99 21.09 -2.82
N PRO A 230 -7.76 22.39 -2.54
CA PRO A 230 -6.65 23.15 -3.16
C PRO A 230 -5.30 22.46 -2.97
N LYS A 231 -4.51 22.34 -4.05
CA LYS A 231 -3.21 21.67 -4.06
C LYS A 231 -2.10 22.68 -3.71
N ILE A 232 -2.09 23.10 -2.45
CA ILE A 232 -1.10 24.03 -1.87
C ILE A 232 0.07 23.23 -1.30
N PHE A 233 1.30 23.57 -1.69
CA PHE A 233 2.52 22.90 -1.24
C PHE A 233 3.45 23.80 -0.41
N GLN A 234 3.26 25.12 -0.48
CA GLN A 234 4.04 26.07 0.32
C GLN A 234 3.32 27.40 0.52
N ILE A 235 3.78 28.12 1.54
CA ILE A 235 3.42 29.54 1.71
C ILE A 235 4.04 30.33 0.54
N GLY A 236 3.25 31.22 -0.04
CA GLY A 236 3.60 31.96 -1.27
C GLY A 236 2.92 31.41 -2.52
N ASP A 237 2.42 30.17 -2.52
CA ASP A 237 1.61 29.65 -3.63
C ASP A 237 0.42 30.58 -3.94
N ILE A 238 0.05 30.69 -5.21
CA ILE A 238 -1.07 31.53 -5.64
C ILE A 238 -2.31 30.66 -5.81
N ILE A 239 -3.44 31.15 -5.34
CA ILE A 239 -4.73 30.45 -5.43
C ILE A 239 -5.75 31.33 -6.13
N ARG A 240 -6.45 30.73 -7.08
CA ARG A 240 -7.62 31.28 -7.77
C ARG A 240 -8.85 30.52 -7.34
N MET A 241 -9.85 31.23 -6.84
CA MET A 241 -11.12 30.65 -6.40
C MET A 241 -12.28 31.33 -7.09
N HIS A 242 -13.20 30.52 -7.63
CA HIS A 242 -14.45 30.97 -8.22
C HIS A 242 -15.63 30.67 -7.30
N ARG A 243 -16.61 31.57 -7.29
CA ARG A 243 -17.86 31.42 -6.54
C ARG A 243 -17.66 31.24 -5.03
N MET A 244 -16.86 32.12 -4.44
CA MET A 244 -16.69 32.22 -2.98
C MET A 244 -17.72 33.17 -2.40
N LYS A 245 -18.48 32.75 -1.38
CA LYS A 245 -19.36 33.64 -0.62
C LYS A 245 -18.55 34.34 0.46
N THR A 246 -18.70 35.65 0.54
CA THR A 246 -18.16 36.47 1.61
C THR A 246 -19.09 36.41 2.83
N GLN A 247 -18.52 36.11 3.99
CA GLN A 247 -19.22 36.15 5.28
C GLN A 247 -18.48 37.07 6.23
N PHE A 248 -19.20 37.66 7.18
CA PHE A 248 -18.61 38.47 8.23
C PHE A 248 -18.49 37.61 9.50
N PHE A 249 -17.28 37.41 10.00
CA PHE A 249 -17.01 36.55 11.15
C PHE A 249 -15.83 37.10 11.96
N ASN A 250 -15.98 37.19 13.28
CA ASN A 250 -14.99 37.78 14.20
C ASN A 250 -14.42 39.12 13.69
N ASP A 251 -15.29 40.07 13.37
CA ASP A 251 -14.94 41.40 12.86
C ASP A 251 -14.09 41.44 11.58
N SER A 252 -14.09 40.34 10.82
CA SER A 252 -13.35 40.22 9.55
C SER A 252 -14.17 39.55 8.46
N ILE A 253 -13.89 39.89 7.20
CA ILE A 253 -14.49 39.20 6.06
C ILE A 253 -13.78 37.85 5.87
N THR A 254 -14.56 36.79 5.75
CA THR A 254 -14.10 35.44 5.44
C THR A 254 -14.74 34.95 4.13
N LEU A 255 -14.07 34.01 3.47
CA LEU A 255 -14.56 33.39 2.24
C LEU A 255 -14.94 31.94 2.52
N ILE A 256 -16.13 31.54 2.09
CA ILE A 256 -16.59 30.15 2.12
C ILE A 256 -17.01 29.72 0.72
N ASN A 257 -16.71 28.48 0.34
CA ASN A 257 -17.09 27.97 -0.97
C ASN A 257 -18.61 27.76 -1.08
N THR A 258 -19.14 27.86 -2.31
CA THR A 258 -20.57 27.66 -2.61
C THR A 258 -20.78 26.64 -3.72
N HIS A 259 -22.05 26.40 -4.10
CA HIS A 259 -22.38 25.47 -5.19
C HIS A 259 -21.70 25.86 -6.51
N GLY A 260 -21.02 24.89 -7.12
CA GLY A 260 -20.23 25.07 -8.33
C GLY A 260 -18.93 25.85 -8.12
N PHE A 261 -18.42 25.89 -6.89
CA PHE A 261 -17.06 26.34 -6.56
C PHE A 261 -16.02 25.66 -7.44
N SER A 262 -15.00 26.41 -7.84
CA SER A 262 -13.83 25.91 -8.56
C SER A 262 -12.58 26.55 -7.99
N VAL A 263 -11.51 25.75 -7.93
CA VAL A 263 -10.21 26.20 -7.41
C VAL A 263 -9.06 25.72 -8.27
N VAL A 264 -8.10 26.62 -8.47
CA VAL A 264 -6.84 26.36 -9.16
C VAL A 264 -5.73 26.99 -8.33
N THR A 265 -4.63 26.26 -8.15
CA THR A 265 -3.45 26.71 -7.41
C THR A 265 -2.24 26.75 -8.34
N PHE A 266 -1.29 27.64 -8.08
CA PHE A 266 -0.08 27.86 -8.90
C PHE A 266 1.13 28.05 -7.99
N ASP A 267 2.30 27.72 -8.51
CA ASP A 267 3.57 28.00 -7.84
C ASP A 267 3.75 29.52 -7.63
N GLY A 268 4.19 29.91 -6.43
CA GLY A 268 4.42 31.31 -6.07
C GLY A 268 5.75 31.91 -6.54
N SER A 269 6.68 31.10 -7.04
CA SER A 269 8.05 31.53 -7.32
C SER A 269 8.14 32.34 -8.61
N VAL A 270 8.91 33.43 -8.59
CA VAL A 270 9.12 34.32 -9.74
C VAL A 270 9.87 33.58 -10.84
N GLY A 271 9.45 33.75 -12.09
CA GLY A 271 10.09 33.15 -13.27
C GLY A 271 9.77 31.68 -13.55
N ARG A 272 8.97 31.02 -12.71
CA ARG A 272 8.49 29.65 -12.99
C ARG A 272 7.35 29.65 -14.01
N ASP A 273 7.15 28.53 -14.70
CA ASP A 273 6.00 28.37 -15.58
C ASP A 273 4.67 28.48 -14.82
N VAL A 274 3.66 29.04 -15.50
CA VAL A 274 2.31 29.18 -14.93
C VAL A 274 1.54 27.89 -15.19
N GLU A 275 1.87 26.87 -14.39
CA GLU A 275 1.22 25.56 -14.44
C GLU A 275 0.09 25.44 -13.41
N PRO A 276 -1.16 25.21 -13.84
CA PRO A 276 -2.29 25.09 -12.94
C PRO A 276 -2.32 23.73 -12.23
N ARG A 277 -2.34 23.76 -10.89
CA ARG A 277 -2.59 22.61 -10.02
C ARG A 277 -4.08 22.56 -9.67
N THR A 278 -4.84 21.65 -10.28
CA THR A 278 -6.30 21.49 -10.01
C THR A 278 -6.72 20.01 -10.04
N SER A 279 -7.89 19.69 -9.46
CA SER A 279 -8.58 18.40 -9.62
C SER A 279 -9.65 18.44 -10.71
N SER A 280 -10.05 19.64 -11.16
CA SER A 280 -11.09 19.80 -12.17
C SER A 280 -10.60 19.34 -13.55
N ARG A 281 -11.41 18.50 -14.21
CA ARG A 281 -11.14 18.06 -15.60
C ARG A 281 -11.33 19.19 -16.62
N SER A 282 -12.02 20.26 -16.25
CA SER A 282 -12.22 21.43 -17.08
C SER A 282 -12.08 22.71 -16.24
N PHE A 283 -11.22 23.61 -16.69
CA PHE A 283 -11.11 24.95 -16.13
C PHE A 283 -10.77 25.92 -17.26
N HIS A 284 -11.31 27.13 -17.19
CA HIS A 284 -10.94 28.20 -18.09
C HIS A 284 -9.72 28.94 -17.51
N PHE A 285 -8.70 29.16 -18.31
CA PHE A 285 -7.51 29.93 -17.94
C PHE A 285 -7.05 30.70 -19.15
N ASP A 286 -7.18 32.02 -19.09
CA ASP A 286 -6.86 32.91 -20.21
C ASP A 286 -5.53 33.67 -19.97
N GLN A 287 -5.17 34.52 -20.92
CA GLN A 287 -3.92 35.29 -20.85
C GLN A 287 -3.96 36.38 -19.75
N ASP A 288 -5.15 36.88 -19.40
CA ASP A 288 -5.33 37.87 -18.34
C ASP A 288 -5.15 37.22 -16.96
N ASP A 289 -5.65 35.99 -16.78
CA ASP A 289 -5.41 35.15 -15.62
C ASP A 289 -3.90 34.87 -15.46
N ARG A 290 -3.20 34.52 -16.55
CA ARG A 290 -1.75 34.28 -16.54
C ARG A 290 -0.99 35.52 -16.08
N ARG A 291 -1.32 36.69 -16.62
CA ARG A 291 -0.74 37.98 -16.21
C ARG A 291 -0.98 38.26 -14.73
N THR A 292 -2.20 38.00 -14.25
CA THR A 292 -2.57 38.21 -12.84
C THR A 292 -1.71 37.35 -11.90
N VAL A 293 -1.44 36.09 -12.27
CA VAL A 293 -0.53 35.21 -11.51
C VAL A 293 0.88 35.78 -11.47
N GLU A 294 1.44 36.20 -12.61
CA GLU A 294 2.79 36.77 -12.69
C GLU A 294 2.94 38.09 -11.91
N GLU A 295 1.92 38.95 -11.96
CA GLU A 295 1.86 40.18 -11.16
C GLU A 295 1.86 39.88 -9.66
N LEU A 296 1.09 38.86 -9.22
CA LEU A 296 1.06 38.43 -7.82
C LEU A 296 2.39 37.81 -7.36
N ARG A 297 3.08 37.04 -8.21
CA ARG A 297 4.42 36.50 -7.91
C ARG A 297 5.42 37.62 -7.67
N SER A 298 5.46 38.58 -8.60
CA SER A 298 6.36 39.74 -8.54
C SER A 298 6.08 40.60 -7.31
N TRP A 299 4.80 40.83 -7.01
CA TRP A 299 4.39 41.57 -5.83
C TRP A 299 4.76 40.85 -4.53
N ALA A 300 4.48 39.55 -4.41
CA ALA A 300 4.78 38.77 -3.20
C ALA A 300 6.29 38.76 -2.89
N ALA A 301 7.13 38.62 -3.92
CA ALA A 301 8.59 38.68 -3.78
C ALA A 301 9.07 40.06 -3.31
N SER A 302 8.40 41.15 -3.71
CA SER A 302 8.79 42.52 -3.35
C SER A 302 8.49 42.92 -1.89
N GLN A 303 7.55 42.24 -1.22
CA GLN A 303 7.01 42.73 0.05
C GLN A 303 7.60 42.09 1.31
N ALA A 304 8.50 41.09 1.20
CA ALA A 304 9.00 40.31 2.35
C ALA A 304 7.87 39.79 3.28
N LEU A 305 6.65 39.59 2.76
CA LEU A 305 5.46 39.23 3.54
C LEU A 305 5.46 37.78 4.00
N LEU A 306 6.29 36.95 3.37
CA LEU A 306 6.31 35.52 3.59
C LEU A 306 7.26 35.20 4.74
N PRO A 307 6.84 34.40 5.74
CA PRO A 307 7.77 33.88 6.74
C PRO A 307 8.92 33.12 6.05
N PRO A 308 10.11 33.05 6.68
CA PRO A 308 11.24 32.30 6.13
C PRO A 308 10.82 30.86 5.81
N VAL A 309 11.39 30.32 4.73
CA VAL A 309 11.16 28.94 4.30
C VAL A 309 11.50 28.01 5.47
N LEU A 310 10.48 27.33 6.00
CA LEU A 310 10.62 26.39 7.11
C LEU A 310 11.13 25.02 6.65
N THR A 311 11.23 24.82 5.32
CA THR A 311 11.76 23.60 4.73
C THR A 311 13.28 23.59 4.84
N ILE A 312 13.82 22.72 5.67
CA ILE A 312 15.26 22.51 5.84
C ILE A 312 15.59 21.02 5.65
N PRO A 313 16.78 20.69 5.13
CA PRO A 313 17.22 19.30 5.02
C PRO A 313 17.52 18.71 6.40
N LEU A 314 17.56 17.37 6.49
CA LEU A 314 17.92 16.62 7.70
C LEU A 314 19.31 17.02 8.22
N SER A 315 20.23 17.41 7.33
CA SER A 315 21.56 17.90 7.69
C SER A 315 21.58 19.19 8.52
N ASP A 316 20.53 20.02 8.42
CA ASP A 316 20.52 21.36 9.03
C ASP A 316 19.59 21.43 10.25
N VAL A 317 18.95 20.31 10.61
CA VAL A 317 17.98 20.24 11.71
C VAL A 317 18.64 20.58 13.04
N GLN A 318 18.01 21.50 13.77
CA GLN A 318 18.35 21.82 15.15
C GLN A 318 17.40 21.13 16.14
N PRO A 319 17.88 20.69 17.31
CA PRO A 319 17.01 20.15 18.34
C PRO A 319 15.98 21.18 18.82
N LYS A 320 14.82 20.69 19.23
CA LYS A 320 13.68 21.50 19.70
C LYS A 320 13.10 22.42 18.61
N ALA A 321 13.60 22.35 17.38
CA ALA A 321 13.06 23.08 16.25
C ALA A 321 11.77 22.44 15.72
N TYR A 322 10.95 23.28 15.12
CA TYR A 322 9.86 22.88 14.24
C TYR A 322 10.25 23.25 12.81
N PHE A 323 10.09 22.32 11.89
CA PHE A 323 10.51 22.51 10.50
C PHE A 323 9.63 21.69 9.56
N ASP A 324 9.69 22.00 8.27
CA ASP A 324 9.07 21.22 7.22
C ASP A 324 10.13 20.31 6.58
N LEU A 325 9.80 19.04 6.34
CA LEU A 325 10.71 18.06 5.73
C LEU A 325 10.16 17.65 4.36
N THR A 326 11.00 17.72 3.33
CA THR A 326 10.70 17.12 2.02
C THR A 326 11.55 15.87 1.86
N CYS A 327 10.91 14.71 1.72
CA CYS A 327 11.60 13.42 1.83
C CYS A 327 10.89 12.36 0.98
N GLN A 328 11.58 11.25 0.72
CA GLN A 328 10.98 10.04 0.17
C GLN A 328 10.64 9.06 1.30
N LEU A 329 9.46 8.45 1.22
CA LEU A 329 9.04 7.37 2.11
C LEU A 329 9.71 6.06 1.71
N LEU A 330 10.42 5.43 2.63
CA LEU A 330 11.11 4.16 2.38
C LEU A 330 10.33 2.98 2.94
N ALA A 331 9.84 3.11 4.17
CA ALA A 331 9.03 2.11 4.83
C ALA A 331 8.10 2.76 5.85
N LYS A 332 7.03 2.07 6.22
CA LYS A 332 6.13 2.49 7.31
C LYS A 332 5.71 1.28 8.13
N ALA A 333 5.41 1.49 9.39
CA ALA A 333 4.90 0.43 10.26
C ALA A 333 3.96 1.01 11.32
N PRO A 334 2.78 0.43 11.55
CA PRO A 334 1.92 0.82 12.67
C PRO A 334 2.58 0.34 13.98
N ILE A 335 2.82 1.25 14.92
CA ILE A 335 3.32 0.91 16.26
C ILE A 335 2.14 0.52 17.14
N ASP A 336 1.09 1.34 17.14
CA ASP A 336 -0.16 1.07 17.84
C ASP A 336 -1.35 1.71 17.10
N THR A 337 -2.51 1.81 17.76
CA THR A 337 -3.71 2.41 17.18
C THR A 337 -3.61 3.93 17.01
N THR A 338 -2.68 4.58 17.71
CA THR A 338 -2.48 6.03 17.80
C THR A 338 -1.19 6.53 17.16
N CYS A 339 -0.30 5.63 16.76
CA CYS A 339 1.02 5.95 16.23
C CYS A 339 1.42 5.06 15.04
N THR A 340 1.96 5.68 14.00
CA THR A 340 2.59 5.02 12.85
C THR A 340 4.00 5.55 12.67
N LEU A 341 4.96 4.65 12.54
CA LEU A 341 6.34 4.99 12.19
C LEU A 341 6.45 5.16 10.67
N LEU A 342 7.07 6.26 10.25
CA LEU A 342 7.53 6.45 8.87
C LEU A 342 9.05 6.47 8.86
N ARG A 343 9.67 5.63 8.04
CA ARG A 343 11.10 5.66 7.72
C ARG A 343 11.28 6.46 6.45
N VAL A 344 11.91 7.62 6.56
CA VAL A 344 12.04 8.59 5.46
C VAL A 344 13.47 9.07 5.32
N TRP A 345 13.82 9.57 4.14
CA TRP A 345 15.12 10.19 3.89
C TRP A 345 14.99 11.33 2.90
N ASP A 346 15.89 12.31 2.98
CA ASP A 346 16.00 13.40 2.00
C ASP A 346 17.33 13.38 1.22
N GLY A 347 18.10 12.29 1.37
CA GLY A 347 19.44 12.13 0.82
C GLY A 347 20.55 12.82 1.62
N THR A 348 20.22 13.54 2.70
CA THR A 348 21.20 14.21 3.55
C THR A 348 21.38 13.52 4.91
N LYS A 349 22.60 13.58 5.46
CA LYS A 349 22.90 12.98 6.77
C LYS A 349 22.60 13.97 7.88
N CYS A 350 21.77 13.56 8.85
CA CYS A 350 21.57 14.37 10.05
C CYS A 350 22.87 14.45 10.88
N PRO A 351 23.27 15.64 11.36
CA PRO A 351 24.50 15.82 12.13
C PRO A 351 24.45 15.15 13.50
N ARG A 352 23.26 14.74 13.95
CA ARG A 352 23.03 14.06 15.23
C ARG A 352 22.61 12.62 15.01
N THR A 353 22.92 11.77 15.97
CA THR A 353 22.48 10.38 15.97
C THR A 353 20.96 10.33 16.07
N LEU A 354 20.31 9.72 15.09
CA LEU A 354 18.87 9.59 15.06
C LEU A 354 18.42 8.43 15.95
N LEU A 355 17.22 8.55 16.53
CA LEU A 355 16.63 7.51 17.35
C LEU A 355 16.35 6.26 16.49
N LYS A 356 17.01 5.15 16.81
CA LYS A 356 16.77 3.86 16.16
C LYS A 356 15.55 3.20 16.80
N VAL A 357 14.65 2.71 15.95
CA VAL A 357 13.47 1.97 16.37
C VAL A 357 13.55 0.61 15.70
N ILE A 358 13.48 -0.45 16.50
CA ILE A 358 13.32 -1.80 15.98
C ILE A 358 11.82 -2.00 15.85
N VAL A 359 11.35 -2.24 14.63
CA VAL A 359 9.95 -2.59 14.37
C VAL A 359 9.91 -4.00 13.80
N GLU A 360 8.91 -4.78 14.21
CA GLU A 360 8.73 -6.14 13.72
C GLU A 360 8.62 -6.15 12.19
N PRO A 361 9.37 -7.05 11.49
CA PRO A 361 9.36 -7.13 10.03
C PRO A 361 7.95 -7.38 9.47
N ASP A 362 7.15 -8.19 10.16
CA ASP A 362 5.85 -8.67 9.70
C ASP A 362 4.77 -7.57 9.59
N VAL A 363 4.98 -6.43 10.26
CA VAL A 363 4.03 -5.29 10.27
C VAL A 363 4.55 -4.10 9.47
N THR A 364 5.78 -4.20 8.92
CA THR A 364 6.43 -3.13 8.17
C THR A 364 6.10 -3.24 6.69
N GLU A 365 5.51 -2.19 6.11
CA GLU A 365 5.30 -2.06 4.67
C GLU A 365 6.50 -1.30 4.05
N GLY A 366 7.32 -2.03 3.29
CA GLY A 366 8.59 -1.56 2.72
C GLY A 366 9.78 -2.42 3.17
N PRO A 367 11.02 -2.11 2.74
CA PRO A 367 12.19 -2.86 3.18
C PRO A 367 12.38 -2.79 4.70
N SER A 368 12.60 -3.94 5.34
CA SER A 368 12.81 -4.06 6.78
C SER A 368 14.19 -3.56 7.23
N SER A 369 15.19 -3.62 6.33
CA SER A 369 16.55 -3.16 6.56
C SER A 369 17.13 -2.47 5.32
N PHE A 370 18.10 -1.58 5.54
CA PHE A 370 18.85 -0.86 4.51
C PHE A 370 20.36 -1.02 4.77
N SER A 371 21.20 -0.73 3.77
CA SER A 371 22.66 -0.73 3.94
C SER A 371 23.09 0.23 5.05
N LYS A 372 24.22 -0.01 5.72
CA LYS A 372 24.65 0.83 6.86
C LYS A 372 24.76 2.31 6.48
N LYS A 373 25.27 2.61 5.28
CA LYS A 373 25.33 3.97 4.74
C LYS A 373 23.95 4.61 4.59
N LYS A 374 22.99 3.88 4.01
CA LYS A 374 21.63 4.37 3.80
C LYS A 374 20.89 4.51 5.12
N GLU A 375 21.07 3.56 6.03
CA GLU A 375 20.54 3.58 7.40
C GLU A 375 20.96 4.84 8.17
N ASN A 376 22.17 5.36 7.90
CA ASN A 376 22.66 6.63 8.50
C ASN A 376 21.98 7.90 7.94
N LEU A 377 21.28 7.79 6.80
CA LEU A 377 20.50 8.88 6.20
C LEU A 377 19.00 8.79 6.54
N ILE A 378 18.56 7.67 7.13
CA ILE A 378 17.14 7.42 7.39
C ILE A 378 16.74 8.06 8.71
N ALA A 379 15.72 8.91 8.62
CA ALA A 379 15.01 9.47 9.75
C ALA A 379 13.75 8.66 10.08
N ASN A 380 13.62 8.30 11.36
CA ASN A 380 12.42 7.71 11.94
C ASN A 380 11.48 8.82 12.40
N VAL A 381 10.30 8.90 11.79
CA VAL A 381 9.26 9.89 12.07
C VAL A 381 8.04 9.22 12.70
N PHE A 382 7.75 9.58 13.95
CA PHE A 382 6.57 9.12 14.67
C PHE A 382 5.35 9.98 14.34
N VAL A 383 4.34 9.39 13.72
CA VAL A 383 3.11 10.08 13.29
C VAL A 383 1.96 9.72 14.22
N TYR A 384 1.35 10.72 14.86
CA TYR A 384 0.32 10.50 15.88
C TYR A 384 -1.10 10.92 15.46
N ASP A 385 -2.08 10.33 16.14
CA ASP A 385 -3.49 10.74 16.18
C ASP A 385 -4.16 10.81 14.79
N ASN A 386 -4.71 11.97 14.42
CA ASN A 386 -5.48 12.17 13.19
C ASN A 386 -4.65 12.01 11.90
N HIS A 387 -3.33 11.93 12.01
CA HIS A 387 -2.44 11.74 10.86
C HIS A 387 -2.19 10.26 10.54
N VAL A 388 -2.51 9.34 11.48
CA VAL A 388 -2.29 7.89 11.34
C VAL A 388 -3.07 7.30 10.16
N GLU A 389 -4.34 7.64 10.01
CA GLU A 389 -5.18 7.13 8.92
C GLU A 389 -4.64 7.52 7.54
N PHE A 390 -4.10 8.73 7.40
CA PHE A 390 -3.46 9.17 6.17
C PHE A 390 -2.10 8.48 5.99
N ALA A 391 -1.30 8.35 7.05
CA ALA A 391 -0.01 7.66 7.02
C ALA A 391 -0.14 6.18 6.59
N ARG A 392 -1.20 5.49 7.03
CA ARG A 392 -1.52 4.11 6.61
C ARG A 392 -1.82 3.98 5.12
N GLN A 393 -2.28 5.04 4.45
CA GLN A 393 -2.60 5.02 3.01
C GLN A 393 -1.39 5.36 2.13
N LEU A 394 -0.29 5.84 2.71
CA LEU A 394 0.93 6.19 1.98
C LEU A 394 1.61 4.93 1.45
N LYS A 395 2.11 4.96 0.21
CA LYS A 395 2.86 3.85 -0.36
C LYS A 395 4.36 4.10 -0.23
N PRO A 396 5.18 3.09 0.12
CA PRO A 396 6.64 3.17 -0.02
C PRO A 396 7.05 3.67 -1.41
N GLY A 397 8.12 4.44 -1.47
CA GLY A 397 8.60 5.15 -2.67
C GLY A 397 7.97 6.53 -2.90
N ALA A 398 6.85 6.87 -2.23
CA ALA A 398 6.19 8.15 -2.42
C ALA A 398 7.02 9.34 -1.89
N PHE A 399 6.99 10.46 -2.61
CA PHE A 399 7.59 11.71 -2.18
C PHE A 399 6.63 12.52 -1.32
N LEU A 400 7.09 12.93 -0.15
CA LEU A 400 6.27 13.55 0.89
C LEU A 400 6.83 14.93 1.26
N ARG A 401 5.92 15.82 1.64
CA ARG A 401 6.22 16.97 2.49
C ARG A 401 5.51 16.81 3.83
N ILE A 402 6.28 16.81 4.90
CA ILE A 402 5.82 16.75 6.29
C ILE A 402 5.94 18.15 6.88
N TYR A 403 4.81 18.74 7.28
CA TYR A 403 4.75 20.11 7.77
C TYR A 403 4.78 20.17 9.29
N ASN A 404 5.54 21.13 9.83
CA ASN A 404 5.65 21.43 11.25
C ASN A 404 6.05 20.21 12.08
N LEU A 405 7.04 19.46 11.58
CA LEU A 405 7.67 18.31 12.21
C LEU A 405 8.54 18.79 13.39
N ARG A 406 8.45 18.09 14.52
CA ARG A 406 9.20 18.45 15.73
C ARG A 406 10.43 17.58 15.90
N ALA A 407 11.60 18.21 16.06
CA ALA A 407 12.83 17.53 16.47
C ALA A 407 12.94 17.52 18.01
N ILE A 408 12.90 16.34 18.63
CA ILE A 408 12.95 16.19 20.09
C ILE A 408 14.30 15.54 20.48
N PRO A 409 15.16 16.24 21.22
CA PRO A 409 16.35 15.62 21.80
C PRO A 409 15.98 14.77 23.02
N GLY A 410 16.57 13.57 23.13
CA GLY A 410 16.65 12.77 24.35
C GLY A 410 15.33 12.58 25.11
N SER A 411 14.49 11.64 24.65
CA SER A 411 13.36 11.13 25.46
C SER A 411 12.71 9.90 24.82
N ASN A 412 13.04 8.70 25.32
CA ASN A 412 12.34 7.41 25.11
C ASN A 412 10.92 7.42 25.71
N LYS A 413 10.08 8.37 25.31
CA LYS A 413 8.68 8.47 25.75
C LYS A 413 7.71 8.37 24.58
N ALA A 414 7.95 7.43 23.68
CA ALA A 414 6.86 6.90 22.85
C ALA A 414 6.17 5.77 23.64
N PRO A 415 4.83 5.68 23.65
CA PRO A 415 4.13 4.54 24.25
C PRO A 415 4.54 3.25 23.52
N GLY A 416 4.89 2.20 24.27
CA GLY A 416 5.16 0.87 23.70
C GLY A 416 6.61 0.54 23.32
N LEU A 417 7.59 1.38 23.65
CA LEU A 417 9.02 1.06 23.46
C LEU A 417 9.66 0.67 24.80
N THR A 418 10.11 -0.58 24.92
CA THR A 418 10.98 -1.03 26.00
C THR A 418 12.43 -0.71 25.64
N SER A 419 13.18 -0.14 26.58
CA SER A 419 14.61 0.12 26.40
C SER A 419 15.38 -0.28 27.64
N SER A 420 16.51 -0.95 27.42
CA SER A 420 17.58 -1.13 28.41
C SER A 420 18.11 0.22 28.91
N PRO A 421 18.57 0.31 30.18
CA PRO A 421 19.17 1.53 30.70
C PRO A 421 20.66 1.57 30.33
N SER A 422 21.06 2.37 29.35
CA SER A 422 22.46 2.80 29.27
C SER A 422 22.64 4.10 28.48
N GLU A 423 23.14 5.10 29.21
CA GLU A 423 23.79 6.36 28.81
C GLU A 423 22.93 7.42 28.08
N GLU A 424 22.89 8.63 28.66
CA GLU A 424 22.29 9.84 28.10
C GLU A 424 23.03 10.25 26.80
N GLY A 425 22.74 9.56 25.70
CA GLY A 425 23.16 9.93 24.35
C GLY A 425 22.25 11.02 23.75
N ASP A 426 22.84 11.96 23.02
CA ASP A 426 22.18 13.08 22.30
C ASP A 426 21.39 12.60 21.07
N HIS A 427 20.44 11.67 21.27
CA HIS A 427 19.61 11.11 20.21
C HIS A 427 18.48 12.07 19.83
N LEU A 428 18.26 12.23 18.52
CA LEU A 428 17.21 13.07 17.97
C LEU A 428 16.05 12.22 17.41
N GLY A 429 14.84 12.42 17.95
CA GLY A 429 13.61 11.80 17.45
C GLY A 429 12.73 12.82 16.72
N PHE A 430 12.07 12.39 15.64
CA PHE A 430 11.15 13.24 14.88
C PHE A 430 9.70 12.88 15.17
N HIS A 431 8.91 13.86 15.61
CA HIS A 431 7.52 13.63 16.01
C HIS A 431 6.57 14.56 15.28
N LEU A 432 5.57 13.96 14.63
CA LEU A 432 4.41 14.64 14.09
C LEU A 432 3.23 14.45 15.04
N HIS A 433 3.11 15.35 16.02
CA HIS A 433 2.04 15.33 17.02
C HIS A 433 0.64 15.49 16.41
N GLY A 434 -0.40 15.00 17.09
CA GLY A 434 -1.79 15.20 16.66
C GLY A 434 -2.22 16.65 16.55
N GLY A 435 -3.27 16.86 15.77
CA GLY A 435 -3.87 18.15 15.43
C GLY A 435 -3.28 18.80 14.18
N THR A 436 -3.96 19.86 13.73
CA THR A 436 -3.62 20.64 12.53
C THR A 436 -3.14 22.05 12.86
N ALA A 437 -2.65 22.26 14.08
CA ALA A 437 -2.11 23.54 14.53
C ALA A 437 -0.87 23.91 13.72
N PHE A 438 -0.74 25.20 13.38
CA PHE A 438 0.37 25.73 12.57
C PHE A 438 0.57 25.02 11.23
N GLY A 439 -0.49 24.50 10.61
CA GLY A 439 -0.41 23.85 9.31
C GLY A 439 0.10 22.41 9.31
N ARG A 440 0.30 21.83 10.51
CA ARG A 440 0.82 20.47 10.68
C ARG A 440 0.06 19.41 9.89
N GLY A 441 0.79 18.52 9.23
CA GLY A 441 0.28 17.34 8.54
C GLY A 441 1.24 16.82 7.48
N ILE A 442 0.77 15.88 6.66
CA ILE A 442 1.56 15.22 5.62
C ILE A 442 0.88 15.44 4.27
N ARG A 443 1.67 15.67 3.22
CA ARG A 443 1.18 15.77 1.83
C ARG A 443 2.07 14.97 0.89
N VAL A 444 1.47 14.25 -0.05
CA VAL A 444 2.19 13.63 -1.17
C VAL A 444 2.49 14.70 -2.22
N LEU A 445 3.76 14.78 -2.65
CA LEU A 445 4.21 15.69 -3.70
C LEU A 445 4.20 14.98 -5.07
N PRO A 446 3.81 15.68 -6.16
CA PRO A 446 3.95 15.17 -7.51
C PRO A 446 5.42 14.96 -7.89
N GLU A 447 5.71 13.92 -8.67
CA GLU A 447 7.08 13.60 -9.11
C GLU A 447 7.71 14.67 -10.01
N ASN A 448 6.87 15.41 -10.74
CA ASN A 448 7.30 16.52 -11.60
C ASN A 448 7.49 17.84 -10.82
N SER A 449 7.26 17.87 -9.51
CA SER A 449 7.48 19.09 -8.72
C SER A 449 8.98 19.42 -8.61
N PRO A 450 9.37 20.71 -8.60
CA PRO A 450 10.77 21.11 -8.50
C PRO A 450 11.47 20.55 -7.27
N ASP A 451 10.77 20.56 -6.14
CA ASP A 451 11.29 20.08 -4.87
C ASP A 451 11.60 18.58 -4.94
N VAL A 452 10.76 17.81 -5.63
CA VAL A 452 10.99 16.38 -5.85
C VAL A 452 12.09 16.14 -6.87
N GLN A 453 12.19 16.93 -7.94
CA GLN A 453 13.30 16.83 -8.89
C GLN A 453 14.65 17.16 -8.23
N GLN A 454 14.68 18.16 -7.36
CA GLN A 454 15.87 18.47 -6.56
C GLN A 454 16.19 17.33 -5.61
N LEU A 455 15.20 16.80 -4.89
CA LEU A 455 15.38 15.66 -4.00
C LEU A 455 15.87 14.42 -4.75
N LYS A 456 15.30 14.10 -5.93
CA LYS A 456 15.76 13.00 -6.79
C LYS A 456 17.22 13.17 -7.17
N ARG A 457 17.66 14.37 -7.57
CA ARG A 457 19.08 14.64 -7.84
C ARG A 457 19.99 14.41 -6.64
N VAL A 458 19.57 14.78 -5.43
CA VAL A 458 20.35 14.53 -4.20
C VAL A 458 20.41 13.03 -3.89
N ILE A 459 19.29 12.33 -4.04
CA ILE A 459 19.21 10.88 -3.83
C ILE A 459 20.02 10.11 -4.89
N GLU A 460 19.98 10.53 -6.15
CA GLU A 460 20.74 9.91 -7.26
C GLU A 460 22.25 10.18 -7.15
N ALA A 461 22.64 11.33 -6.58
CA ALA A 461 24.03 11.63 -6.25
C ALA A 461 24.58 10.78 -5.10
N PHE A 462 23.73 10.10 -4.33
CA PHE A 462 24.14 9.12 -3.35
C PHE A 462 24.48 7.80 -4.03
N SER A 463 25.76 7.61 -4.37
CA SER A 463 26.30 6.32 -4.83
C SER A 463 26.37 5.35 -3.66
N GLU A 464 25.70 4.19 -3.77
CA GLU A 464 25.87 3.09 -2.80
C GLU A 464 27.27 2.44 -2.89
N ASP A 465 28.07 2.84 -3.89
CA ASP A 465 29.38 2.31 -4.25
C ASP A 465 30.57 2.99 -3.52
N GLU A 466 30.65 2.91 -2.19
CA GLU A 466 31.95 3.06 -1.49
C GLU A 466 31.94 2.33 -0.12
N GLU A 467 31.57 1.05 -0.04
CA GLU A 467 31.86 0.24 1.18
C GLU A 467 33.11 -0.61 0.97
N THR A 468 34.28 0.01 1.17
CA THR A 468 35.42 -0.64 1.81
C THR A 468 35.64 0.03 3.17
N ASP A 469 34.82 -0.30 4.16
CA ASP A 469 35.13 -0.11 5.58
C ASP A 469 35.38 -1.50 6.19
N ILE A 470 36.58 -2.01 5.94
CA ILE A 470 37.25 -3.01 6.79
C ILE A 470 37.85 -2.22 7.95
N PRO A 471 37.55 -2.52 9.23
CA PRO A 471 38.23 -1.86 10.33
C PRO A 471 39.70 -2.30 10.37
N GLU A 472 40.58 -1.30 10.28
CA GLU A 472 41.96 -1.24 10.74
C GLU A 472 42.95 -2.25 10.15
N LEU A 473 43.74 -1.79 9.16
CA LEU A 473 45.21 -1.87 9.18
C LEU A 473 45.82 -0.81 8.24
N ASN A 474 46.18 0.32 8.86
CA ASN A 474 47.33 1.22 8.64
C ASN A 474 47.97 1.44 7.25
N ASP A 475 47.94 2.71 6.84
CA ASP A 475 49.02 3.56 6.30
C ASP A 475 49.95 3.06 5.18
N SER A 476 49.59 3.38 3.93
CA SER A 476 50.44 4.20 3.07
C SER A 476 49.72 4.63 1.78
N GLU A 477 49.82 5.93 1.50
CA GLU A 477 49.63 6.58 0.19
C GLU A 477 48.20 6.98 -0.21
N MET A 478 47.70 7.95 0.55
CA MET A 478 47.03 9.15 0.02
C MET A 478 47.83 9.75 -1.16
N TYR A 479 47.13 10.26 -2.19
CA TYR A 479 47.53 11.01 -3.43
C TYR A 479 47.12 10.19 -4.68
N GLU A 480 46.21 10.57 -5.58
CA GLU A 480 45.85 11.89 -6.11
C GLU A 480 44.40 11.88 -6.66
N VAL A 481 43.60 12.84 -6.20
CA VAL A 481 42.50 13.44 -6.97
C VAL A 481 43.13 14.18 -8.16
N TRP A 482 42.42 14.24 -9.29
CA TRP A 482 42.40 15.25 -10.37
C TRP A 482 42.48 14.65 -11.78
N CYS A 483 41.52 15.09 -12.60
CA CYS A 483 41.51 15.15 -14.07
C CYS A 483 40.73 14.06 -14.84
N THR A 484 39.44 14.31 -15.07
CA THR A 484 38.75 14.07 -16.35
C THR A 484 39.26 15.07 -17.42
N PRO A 485 38.96 15.00 -18.75
CA PRO A 485 38.29 13.98 -19.62
C PRO A 485 39.01 13.88 -21.03
N PRO A 486 38.40 13.63 -22.23
CA PRO A 486 37.12 13.01 -22.67
C PRO A 486 37.23 11.99 -23.86
N GLU A 487 36.07 11.48 -24.30
CA GLU A 487 35.72 10.91 -25.61
C GLU A 487 35.94 9.41 -25.91
N SER A 488 34.84 8.67 -26.09
CA SER A 488 34.41 8.24 -27.44
C SER A 488 32.97 7.70 -27.46
N LEU A 489 32.27 8.07 -28.53
CA LEU A 489 30.91 7.73 -28.93
C LEU A 489 30.73 6.26 -29.35
N ASP A 490 29.47 5.83 -29.24
CA ASP A 490 28.77 4.79 -30.00
C ASP A 490 29.16 3.31 -29.85
N GLY A 491 28.18 2.54 -29.37
CA GLY A 491 28.05 1.10 -29.57
C GLY A 491 26.68 0.66 -29.08
N GLU A 492 25.79 0.26 -29.99
CA GLU A 492 24.43 -0.20 -29.72
C GLU A 492 24.42 -1.30 -28.64
N THR A 493 24.00 -0.97 -27.41
CA THR A 493 23.89 -1.94 -26.33
C THR A 493 22.60 -2.73 -26.47
N GLU A 494 22.67 -3.94 -27.03
CA GLU A 494 21.63 -4.95 -26.84
C GLU A 494 21.31 -5.09 -25.34
N LYS A 495 20.03 -4.96 -24.99
CA LYS A 495 19.55 -4.86 -23.60
C LYS A 495 19.94 -6.10 -22.78
N SER A 496 20.83 -5.93 -21.82
CA SER A 496 21.16 -6.92 -20.79
C SER A 496 19.97 -7.12 -19.85
N SER A 497 19.72 -8.36 -19.41
CA SER A 497 18.63 -8.69 -18.46
C SER A 497 19.07 -8.74 -17.00
N THR A 498 20.31 -8.35 -16.70
CA THR A 498 20.86 -8.29 -15.33
C THR A 498 21.53 -6.95 -15.08
N GLU A 499 21.44 -6.46 -13.85
CA GLU A 499 22.10 -5.25 -13.37
C GLU A 499 23.22 -5.61 -12.38
N ARG A 500 24.38 -4.98 -12.56
CA ARG A 500 25.58 -5.20 -11.75
C ARG A 500 25.57 -4.27 -10.54
N ARG A 501 26.06 -4.75 -9.38
CA ARG A 501 26.25 -3.93 -8.15
C ARG A 501 27.69 -3.88 -7.64
N CYS A 502 28.70 -4.04 -8.51
CA CYS A 502 30.10 -3.90 -8.12
C CYS A 502 30.79 -2.79 -8.92
N SER A 503 31.63 -2.00 -8.24
CA SER A 503 32.28 -0.78 -8.74
C SER A 503 33.66 -1.00 -9.38
N HIS A 504 34.03 -2.25 -9.66
CA HIS A 504 35.29 -2.55 -10.34
C HIS A 504 35.12 -2.38 -11.86
N ASP A 505 35.87 -1.45 -12.43
CA ASP A 505 35.91 -1.12 -13.86
C ASP A 505 36.71 -2.19 -14.64
N ILE A 506 36.21 -3.42 -14.65
CA ILE A 506 36.84 -4.57 -15.31
C ILE A 506 36.08 -4.84 -16.61
N GLN A 507 36.80 -4.75 -17.74
CA GLN A 507 36.28 -5.15 -19.05
C GLN A 507 35.76 -6.60 -19.00
N PRO A 508 34.63 -6.92 -19.65
CA PRO A 508 34.12 -8.29 -19.70
C PRO A 508 35.17 -9.22 -20.31
N VAL A 509 35.55 -10.26 -19.57
CA VAL A 509 36.45 -11.34 -20.01
C VAL A 509 35.62 -12.51 -20.53
N THR A 510 36.22 -13.34 -21.39
CA THR A 510 35.53 -14.51 -21.93
C THR A 510 35.58 -15.69 -20.95
N LEU A 511 34.64 -16.63 -21.09
CA LEU A 511 34.61 -17.84 -20.24
C LEU A 511 35.88 -18.69 -20.42
N SER A 512 36.47 -18.71 -21.61
CA SER A 512 37.76 -19.37 -21.87
C SER A 512 38.92 -18.75 -21.09
N GLU A 513 38.94 -17.43 -20.90
CA GLU A 513 39.94 -16.71 -20.09
C GLU A 513 39.71 -16.99 -18.60
N VAL A 514 38.45 -16.95 -18.14
CA VAL A 514 38.09 -17.24 -16.74
C VAL A 514 38.54 -18.63 -16.31
N LYS A 515 38.48 -19.63 -17.21
CA LYS A 515 38.97 -20.98 -16.94
C LYS A 515 40.49 -21.10 -16.84
N GLN A 516 41.22 -20.14 -17.43
CA GLN A 516 42.69 -20.11 -17.43
C GLN A 516 43.26 -19.23 -16.30
N SER A 517 42.42 -18.41 -15.67
CA SER A 517 42.78 -17.53 -14.55
C SER A 517 43.03 -18.28 -13.25
N GLU A 518 43.78 -17.63 -12.34
CA GLU A 518 44.03 -18.17 -11.01
C GLU A 518 42.75 -18.18 -10.12
N PRO A 519 42.58 -19.19 -9.26
CA PRO A 519 41.45 -19.27 -8.33
C PRO A 519 41.41 -18.10 -7.34
N GLY A 520 40.21 -17.66 -6.96
CA GLY A 520 40.00 -16.63 -5.92
C GLY A 520 39.74 -15.23 -6.46
N GLN A 521 39.95 -15.01 -7.76
CA GLN A 521 39.64 -13.74 -8.44
C GLN A 521 38.16 -13.65 -8.84
N VAL A 522 37.63 -12.44 -8.88
CA VAL A 522 36.29 -12.14 -9.37
C VAL A 522 36.40 -11.64 -10.81
N HIS A 523 35.70 -12.31 -11.72
CA HIS A 523 35.70 -12.00 -13.14
C HIS A 523 34.32 -11.50 -13.57
N HIS A 524 34.30 -10.51 -14.45
CA HIS A 524 33.07 -10.04 -15.07
C HIS A 524 32.92 -10.71 -16.44
N VAL A 525 31.78 -11.36 -16.67
CA VAL A 525 31.52 -12.08 -17.92
C VAL A 525 30.14 -11.75 -18.46
N ARG A 526 30.03 -11.71 -19.79
CA ARG A 526 28.75 -11.58 -20.50
C ARG A 526 28.39 -12.93 -21.12
N VAL A 527 27.31 -13.54 -20.64
CA VAL A 527 26.96 -14.95 -20.91
C VAL A 527 25.47 -15.10 -21.16
N GLN A 528 25.06 -16.18 -21.82
CA GLN A 528 23.69 -16.65 -21.89
C GLN A 528 23.53 -17.86 -20.96
N LEU A 529 22.34 -18.02 -20.36
CA LEU A 529 22.02 -19.20 -19.58
C LEU A 529 21.65 -20.37 -20.51
N ARG A 530 22.46 -21.43 -20.52
CA ARG A 530 22.27 -22.63 -21.35
C ARG A 530 21.33 -23.65 -20.71
N SER A 531 21.51 -23.91 -19.42
CA SER A 531 20.65 -24.81 -18.65
C SER A 531 20.77 -24.49 -17.15
N TYR A 532 19.87 -25.03 -16.34
CA TYR A 532 19.93 -24.88 -14.90
C TYR A 532 19.41 -26.12 -14.17
N GLU A 533 19.92 -26.35 -12.96
CA GLU A 533 19.49 -27.41 -12.06
C GLU A 533 19.28 -26.86 -10.64
N PRO A 534 18.25 -27.30 -9.91
CA PRO A 534 17.23 -28.27 -10.32
C PRO A 534 16.15 -27.65 -11.23
N HIS A 535 15.63 -28.45 -12.17
CA HIS A 535 14.51 -28.05 -13.03
C HIS A 535 13.21 -27.86 -12.25
N ARG A 536 13.05 -28.63 -11.16
CA ARG A 536 11.97 -28.46 -10.19
C ARG A 536 12.43 -27.44 -9.16
N LEU A 537 12.03 -26.18 -9.32
CA LEU A 537 12.57 -25.07 -8.54
C LEU A 537 12.27 -25.14 -7.03
N HIS A 538 11.24 -25.87 -6.60
CA HIS A 538 11.05 -26.17 -5.18
C HIS A 538 12.21 -26.97 -4.58
N GLN A 539 12.94 -27.75 -5.39
CA GLN A 539 14.14 -28.49 -4.95
C GLN A 539 15.37 -27.59 -4.84
N ALA A 540 15.31 -26.34 -5.34
CA ALA A 540 16.37 -25.36 -5.14
C ALA A 540 16.42 -24.88 -3.69
N LEU A 541 15.30 -24.94 -2.96
CA LEU A 541 15.27 -24.65 -1.54
C LEU A 541 15.95 -25.77 -0.75
N LYS A 542 16.96 -25.40 0.03
CA LYS A 542 17.72 -26.27 0.92
C LYS A 542 17.71 -25.71 2.33
N LEU A 543 18.00 -26.57 3.30
CA LEU A 543 18.24 -26.21 4.69
C LEU A 543 19.75 -26.25 4.97
N TYR A 544 20.28 -25.14 5.44
CA TYR A 544 21.69 -24.94 5.77
C TYR A 544 21.91 -24.89 7.28
N CYS A 545 22.93 -25.61 7.76
CA CYS A 545 23.38 -25.55 9.14
C CYS A 545 24.63 -24.67 9.27
N SER A 546 24.54 -23.57 10.02
CA SER A 546 25.68 -22.69 10.26
C SER A 546 26.80 -23.32 11.10
N LYS A 547 26.50 -24.35 11.91
CA LYS A 547 27.46 -24.97 12.84
C LYS A 547 28.31 -26.07 12.21
N CYS A 548 27.72 -26.95 11.40
CA CYS A 548 28.44 -28.03 10.72
C CYS A 548 28.49 -27.88 9.20
N THR A 549 28.09 -26.70 8.69
CA THR A 549 28.09 -26.31 7.27
C THR A 549 27.38 -27.30 6.34
N SER A 550 26.53 -28.18 6.89
CA SER A 550 25.82 -29.20 6.13
C SER A 550 24.63 -28.59 5.43
N MET A 551 24.36 -29.05 4.22
CA MET A 551 23.17 -28.72 3.46
C MET A 551 22.30 -29.97 3.31
N GLN A 552 20.99 -29.82 3.48
CA GLN A 552 20.02 -30.91 3.38
C GLN A 552 18.76 -30.45 2.63
N ASP A 553 18.02 -31.39 2.03
CA ASP A 553 16.75 -31.10 1.38
C ASP A 553 15.66 -30.73 2.39
N VAL A 554 14.72 -29.89 1.95
CA VAL A 554 13.49 -29.64 2.71
C VAL A 554 12.63 -30.91 2.63
N PRO A 555 12.23 -31.50 3.77
CA PRO A 555 11.35 -32.67 3.80
C PRO A 555 10.02 -32.39 3.10
N ASP A 556 9.53 -33.34 2.30
CA ASP A 556 8.22 -33.24 1.67
C ASP A 556 7.07 -33.44 2.69
N ASP A 557 5.89 -32.93 2.33
CA ASP A 557 4.73 -32.98 3.22
C ASP A 557 4.25 -34.42 3.48
N GLU A 558 4.53 -35.37 2.57
CA GLU A 558 4.19 -36.79 2.74
C GLU A 558 5.04 -37.44 3.85
N LEU A 559 6.36 -37.19 3.85
CA LEU A 559 7.29 -37.67 4.85
C LEU A 559 7.00 -37.04 6.21
N VAL A 560 6.74 -35.72 6.23
CA VAL A 560 6.35 -35.03 7.47
C VAL A 560 5.02 -35.58 7.99
N ALA A 561 3.99 -35.72 7.16
CA ALA A 561 2.71 -36.29 7.57
C ALA A 561 2.86 -37.74 8.08
N GLY A 562 3.75 -38.54 7.48
CA GLY A 562 4.13 -39.86 7.96
C GLY A 562 4.69 -39.84 9.39
N LEU A 563 5.59 -38.91 9.71
CA LEU A 563 6.14 -38.74 11.05
C LEU A 563 5.07 -38.36 12.09
N PHE A 564 4.15 -37.46 11.74
CA PHE A 564 3.02 -37.11 12.61
C PHE A 564 2.07 -38.30 12.81
N SER A 565 1.80 -39.08 11.74
CA SER A 565 0.97 -40.28 11.82
C SER A 565 1.57 -41.34 12.74
N GLU A 566 2.86 -41.63 12.61
CA GLU A 566 3.55 -42.59 13.50
C GLU A 566 3.52 -42.11 14.96
N ALA A 567 3.82 -40.84 15.23
CA ALA A 567 3.77 -40.30 16.58
C ALA A 567 2.35 -40.28 17.18
N SER A 568 1.30 -40.22 16.36
CA SER A 568 -0.08 -40.31 16.83
C SER A 568 -0.49 -41.72 17.29
N LYS A 569 0.25 -42.76 16.85
CA LYS A 569 0.03 -44.16 17.28
C LYS A 569 0.62 -44.43 18.66
N ASP A 570 1.62 -43.66 19.07
CA ASP A 570 2.27 -43.70 20.40
C ASP A 570 1.36 -43.10 21.49
N SER A 571 0.26 -43.78 21.80
CA SER A 571 -0.77 -43.38 22.77
C SER A 571 -0.51 -43.87 24.21
N GLY A 572 0.74 -44.21 24.53
CA GLY A 572 1.13 -44.65 25.87
C GLY A 572 0.98 -43.55 26.93
N PRO A 573 0.77 -43.90 28.22
CA PRO A 573 0.70 -42.92 29.29
C PRO A 573 1.99 -42.09 29.37
N CYS A 574 1.88 -40.80 29.07
CA CYS A 574 2.99 -39.86 29.13
C CYS A 574 2.94 -39.10 30.46
N SER A 575 4.06 -39.05 31.17
CA SER A 575 4.21 -38.22 32.37
C SER A 575 4.79 -36.86 31.93
N PRO A 576 3.97 -35.80 31.81
CA PRO A 576 4.48 -34.49 31.45
C PRO A 576 5.38 -33.93 32.57
N PRO A 577 6.35 -33.06 32.24
CA PRO A 577 7.14 -32.36 33.25
C PRO A 577 6.25 -31.59 34.24
N PRO A 578 6.68 -31.37 35.50
CA PRO A 578 5.86 -30.74 36.53
C PRO A 578 5.45 -29.30 36.22
N TRP A 579 6.16 -28.64 35.30
CA TRP A 579 5.86 -27.29 34.82
C TRP A 579 4.85 -27.26 33.64
N VAL A 580 4.37 -28.42 33.17
CA VAL A 580 3.43 -28.52 32.04
C VAL A 580 2.03 -28.89 32.52
N LEU A 581 1.04 -28.05 32.18
CA LEU A 581 -0.38 -28.34 32.31
C LEU A 581 -0.88 -29.05 31.05
N SER A 582 -1.59 -30.16 31.23
CA SER A 582 -2.00 -31.04 30.14
C SER A 582 -3.52 -31.09 30.01
N GLY A 583 -4.03 -30.87 28.80
CA GLY A 583 -5.41 -31.06 28.39
C GLY A 583 -5.52 -32.19 27.37
N ARG A 584 -6.66 -32.89 27.35
CA ARG A 584 -6.96 -33.93 26.38
C ARG A 584 -8.27 -33.58 25.66
N VAL A 585 -8.26 -33.72 24.33
CA VAL A 585 -9.44 -33.56 23.47
C VAL A 585 -9.60 -34.84 22.66
N ASP A 586 -10.76 -35.48 22.77
CA ASP A 586 -11.07 -36.65 21.94
C ASP A 586 -11.62 -36.18 20.59
N VAL A 587 -10.92 -36.53 19.50
CA VAL A 587 -11.33 -36.18 18.14
C VAL A 587 -12.24 -37.27 17.60
N PRO A 588 -13.48 -36.93 17.17
CA PRO A 588 -14.37 -37.89 16.50
C PRO A 588 -13.73 -38.37 15.20
N GLY A 589 -13.81 -39.67 14.94
CA GLY A 589 -13.32 -40.23 13.69
C GLY A 589 -14.30 -39.99 12.53
N ASP A 590 -13.78 -39.66 11.35
CA ASP A 590 -14.58 -39.28 10.16
C ASP A 590 -15.33 -40.44 9.49
N SER A 591 -15.18 -41.69 9.98
CA SER A 591 -15.86 -42.86 9.40
C SER A 591 -16.15 -43.96 10.42
N LEU A 592 -17.16 -44.80 10.11
CA LEU A 592 -17.59 -45.94 10.92
C LEU A 592 -16.50 -47.04 10.90
N GLY A 593 -15.46 -46.86 11.73
CA GLY A 593 -14.31 -47.76 11.80
C GLY A 593 -12.97 -47.07 12.11
N SER A 594 -12.88 -45.74 12.04
CA SER A 594 -11.64 -45.02 12.43
C SER A 594 -11.51 -44.96 13.95
N LEU A 595 -10.33 -45.32 14.47
CA LEU A 595 -9.98 -45.22 15.89
C LEU A 595 -10.21 -43.78 16.41
N LYS A 596 -10.90 -43.64 17.55
CA LYS A 596 -10.99 -42.38 18.28
C LYS A 596 -9.57 -41.96 18.68
N ARG A 597 -9.10 -40.83 18.15
CA ARG A 597 -7.77 -40.30 18.44
C ARG A 597 -7.88 -39.22 19.51
N ALA A 598 -6.92 -39.21 20.43
CA ALA A 598 -6.82 -38.19 21.47
C ALA A 598 -5.74 -37.17 21.09
N LEU A 599 -6.13 -35.89 21.00
CA LEU A 599 -5.21 -34.76 20.94
C LEU A 599 -4.83 -34.38 22.37
N HIS A 600 -3.53 -34.31 22.65
CA HIS A 600 -3.02 -33.85 23.93
C HIS A 600 -2.37 -32.48 23.74
N ILE A 601 -2.88 -31.50 24.49
CA ILE A 601 -2.42 -30.12 24.46
C ILE A 601 -1.68 -29.85 25.77
N HIS A 602 -0.43 -29.43 25.65
CA HIS A 602 0.47 -29.22 26.77
C HIS A 602 0.90 -27.74 26.78
N LEU A 603 0.73 -27.08 27.94
CA LEU A 603 0.97 -25.65 28.13
C LEU A 603 1.90 -25.43 29.33
N SER A 604 2.75 -24.40 29.28
CA SER A 604 3.56 -24.01 30.45
C SER A 604 2.68 -23.40 31.55
N SER A 605 2.86 -23.86 32.79
CA SER A 605 2.16 -23.32 33.97
C SER A 605 2.53 -21.86 34.23
N GLN A 606 3.78 -21.48 33.99
CA GLN A 606 4.25 -20.09 34.10
C GLN A 606 3.59 -19.18 33.06
N LEU A 607 3.60 -19.55 31.78
CA LEU A 607 2.96 -18.76 30.71
C LEU A 607 1.45 -18.62 30.92
N ILE A 608 0.79 -19.64 31.48
CA ILE A 608 -0.62 -19.56 31.87
C ILE A 608 -0.82 -18.54 32.99
N SER A 609 0.04 -18.55 34.03
CA SER A 609 -0.06 -17.61 35.15
C SER A 609 0.18 -16.15 34.74
N GLU A 610 0.95 -15.92 33.68
CA GLU A 610 1.26 -14.60 33.12
C GLU A 610 0.22 -14.14 32.07
N GLY A 611 -0.83 -14.93 31.78
CA GLY A 611 -1.87 -14.59 30.80
C GLY A 611 -1.45 -14.77 29.34
N LYS A 612 -0.30 -15.41 29.09
CA LYS A 612 0.35 -15.62 27.79
C LYS A 612 0.02 -16.98 27.17
N THR A 613 -1.22 -17.43 27.31
CA THR A 613 -1.66 -18.80 26.92
C THR A 613 -1.62 -19.08 25.42
N LYS A 614 -1.46 -18.05 24.58
CA LYS A 614 -1.37 -18.17 23.12
C LYS A 614 0.06 -18.12 22.58
N GLU A 615 1.05 -17.88 23.44
CA GLU A 615 2.44 -17.68 23.02
C GLU A 615 3.15 -19.00 22.72
N LEU A 616 2.79 -20.12 23.36
CA LEU A 616 3.47 -21.41 23.16
C LEU A 616 2.58 -22.61 23.49
N ILE A 617 2.47 -23.56 22.55
CA ILE A 617 1.71 -24.79 22.71
C ILE A 617 2.55 -26.00 22.31
N TYR A 618 2.61 -27.00 23.17
CA TYR A 618 3.16 -28.30 22.84
C TYR A 618 2.01 -29.24 22.45
N LEU A 619 2.06 -29.79 21.24
CA LEU A 619 0.96 -30.55 20.66
C LEU A 619 1.38 -32.00 20.40
N MET A 620 0.63 -32.95 20.96
CA MET A 620 0.83 -34.38 20.76
C MET A 620 -0.42 -35.02 20.13
N GLY A 621 -0.20 -35.94 19.20
CA GLY A 621 -1.26 -36.75 18.59
C GLY A 621 -2.00 -36.08 17.44
N SER A 622 -1.58 -34.89 16.99
CA SER A 622 -2.15 -34.19 15.84
C SER A 622 -1.66 -34.74 14.51
N THR A 623 -2.41 -34.49 13.43
CA THR A 623 -1.86 -34.61 12.06
C THR A 623 -1.09 -33.35 11.69
N LEU A 624 -0.37 -33.39 10.57
CA LEU A 624 0.28 -32.22 10.01
C LEU A 624 -0.73 -31.12 9.68
N GLU A 625 -1.87 -31.47 9.07
CA GLU A 625 -2.91 -30.52 8.67
C GLU A 625 -3.53 -29.80 9.88
N GLU A 626 -3.85 -30.55 10.94
CA GLU A 626 -4.36 -29.98 12.19
C GLU A 626 -3.35 -29.06 12.86
N THR A 627 -2.07 -29.44 12.83
CA THR A 627 -0.98 -28.63 13.37
C THR A 627 -0.86 -27.32 12.60
N CYS A 628 -0.96 -27.35 11.27
CA CYS A 628 -0.96 -26.15 10.43
C CYS A 628 -2.18 -25.25 10.70
N GLN A 629 -3.38 -25.82 10.80
CA GLN A 629 -4.60 -25.07 11.12
C GLN A 629 -4.56 -24.40 12.50
N LEU A 630 -3.93 -25.07 13.48
CA LEU A 630 -3.72 -24.48 14.80
C LEU A 630 -2.67 -23.36 14.73
N ALA A 631 -1.64 -23.49 13.89
CA ALA A 631 -0.57 -22.49 13.76
C ALA A 631 -1.08 -21.15 13.20
N ASP A 632 -2.24 -21.13 12.53
CA ASP A 632 -2.91 -19.89 12.10
C ASP A 632 -3.48 -19.06 13.27
N ASN A 633 -3.78 -19.71 14.40
CA ASN A 633 -4.47 -19.09 15.55
C ASN A 633 -3.59 -18.94 16.80
N TYR A 634 -2.44 -19.62 16.83
CA TYR A 634 -1.50 -19.65 17.94
C TYR A 634 -0.08 -19.32 17.47
N GLN A 635 0.70 -18.60 18.28
CA GLN A 635 1.96 -18.03 17.81
C GLN A 635 3.08 -19.07 17.64
N ASN A 636 3.21 -20.02 18.56
CA ASN A 636 4.25 -21.05 18.49
C ASN A 636 3.67 -22.42 18.82
N ILE A 637 3.73 -23.34 17.87
CA ILE A 637 3.32 -24.73 18.07
C ILE A 637 4.53 -25.65 17.93
N ILE A 638 4.79 -26.43 18.98
CA ILE A 638 5.88 -27.39 19.04
C ILE A 638 5.29 -28.81 19.02
N PRO A 639 5.51 -29.59 17.95
CA PRO A 639 5.09 -30.98 17.90
C PRO A 639 5.92 -31.83 18.85
N VAL A 640 5.23 -32.63 19.67
CA VAL A 640 5.84 -33.50 20.68
C VAL A 640 5.25 -34.90 20.60
N ARG A 641 6.03 -35.88 21.07
CA ARG A 641 5.63 -37.29 21.16
C ARG A 641 5.97 -37.88 22.51
N SER A 642 5.30 -38.98 22.84
CA SER A 642 5.65 -39.80 23.99
C SER A 642 6.79 -40.74 23.61
N SER A 643 7.93 -40.66 24.29
CA SER A 643 9.03 -41.59 24.12
C SER A 643 9.52 -42.08 25.48
N GLY A 644 9.49 -43.39 25.70
CA GLY A 644 9.88 -43.99 26.99
C GLY A 644 9.02 -43.53 28.18
N GLY A 645 7.78 -43.08 27.95
CA GLY A 645 6.89 -42.56 29.00
C GLY A 645 7.09 -41.08 29.34
N HIS A 646 8.01 -40.39 28.64
CA HIS A 646 8.29 -38.97 28.82
C HIS A 646 7.93 -38.16 27.57
N LEU A 647 7.64 -36.88 27.77
CA LEU A 647 7.38 -35.93 26.68
C LEU A 647 8.70 -35.56 26.01
N THR A 648 8.79 -35.75 24.70
CA THR A 648 9.97 -35.44 23.88
C THR A 648 9.56 -34.70 22.61
N LEU A 649 10.46 -33.94 21.99
CA LEU A 649 10.22 -33.41 20.64
C LEU A 649 10.00 -34.58 19.66
N LEU A 650 9.21 -34.35 18.61
CA LEU A 650 8.84 -35.37 17.62
C LEU A 650 10.06 -36.08 16.98
N ASP A 651 10.58 -35.55 15.88
CA ASP A 651 11.81 -35.95 15.21
C ASP A 651 12.26 -34.71 14.44
N LEU A 652 13.56 -34.39 14.47
CA LEU A 652 14.08 -33.20 13.79
C LEU A 652 14.06 -33.32 12.24
N ALA A 653 13.60 -34.44 11.68
CA ALA A 653 13.20 -34.54 10.27
C ALA A 653 11.85 -33.87 10.00
N ALA A 654 11.00 -33.68 11.01
CA ALA A 654 9.84 -32.81 10.94
C ALA A 654 10.21 -31.41 11.46
N PRO A 655 9.42 -30.37 11.11
CA PRO A 655 9.58 -29.07 11.73
C PRO A 655 9.39 -29.19 13.24
N PHE A 656 10.32 -28.63 14.02
CA PHE A 656 10.22 -28.62 15.49
C PHE A 656 9.34 -27.48 15.99
N LEU A 657 9.09 -26.47 15.14
CA LEU A 657 8.29 -25.29 15.46
C LEU A 657 7.49 -24.85 14.22
N PHE A 658 6.21 -24.56 14.45
CA PHE A 658 5.28 -23.97 13.48
C PHE A 658 4.83 -22.59 13.98
N ARG A 659 4.87 -21.58 13.09
CA ARG A 659 4.46 -20.19 13.36
C ARG A 659 3.74 -19.63 12.15
N GLY A 660 2.40 -19.60 12.19
CA GLY A 660 1.60 -19.37 10.99
C GLY A 660 1.97 -20.34 9.87
N ALA A 661 2.26 -19.82 8.68
CA ALA A 661 2.71 -20.62 7.53
C ALA A 661 4.19 -21.06 7.62
N LYS A 662 4.99 -20.49 8.53
CA LYS A 662 6.43 -20.76 8.65
C LYS A 662 6.69 -22.05 9.40
N ARG A 663 7.64 -22.84 8.89
CA ARG A 663 8.07 -24.13 9.44
C ARG A 663 9.57 -24.08 9.72
N TYR A 664 9.97 -24.27 10.97
CA TYR A 664 11.38 -24.22 11.38
C TYR A 664 11.93 -25.62 11.63
N TYR A 665 13.14 -25.86 11.13
CA TYR A 665 13.80 -27.17 11.17
C TYR A 665 15.09 -27.11 12.00
N GLY A 666 15.44 -28.26 12.61
CA GLY A 666 16.62 -28.40 13.45
C GLY A 666 17.66 -29.34 12.84
N CYS A 667 18.94 -29.05 13.01
CA CYS A 667 20.02 -29.90 12.53
C CYS A 667 20.14 -31.17 13.39
N LYS A 668 19.90 -32.35 12.82
CA LYS A 668 20.02 -33.64 13.54
C LYS A 668 21.39 -33.91 14.17
N ARG A 669 22.47 -33.43 13.54
CA ARG A 669 23.86 -33.68 14.00
C ARG A 669 24.32 -32.72 15.09
N CYS A 670 23.77 -31.50 15.09
CA CYS A 670 24.24 -30.41 15.94
C CYS A 670 23.30 -30.11 17.12
N SER A 671 22.12 -30.69 17.13
CA SER A 671 21.09 -30.49 18.15
C SER A 671 21.14 -31.58 19.21
N GLU A 672 20.92 -31.19 20.46
CA GLU A 672 20.70 -32.08 21.59
C GLU A 672 19.30 -31.76 22.16
N PRO A 673 18.23 -32.25 21.51
CA PRO A 673 16.88 -31.83 21.81
C PRO A 673 16.45 -32.27 23.21
N ALA A 674 16.08 -31.31 24.05
CA ALA A 674 15.57 -31.54 25.39
C ALA A 674 14.39 -30.61 25.69
N LEU A 675 13.28 -31.17 26.18
CA LEU A 675 12.16 -30.37 26.64
C LEU A 675 12.52 -29.69 27.96
N ARG A 676 12.70 -28.37 27.92
CA ARG A 676 13.01 -27.52 29.06
C ARG A 676 11.92 -26.46 29.22
N GLU A 677 11.72 -26.02 30.46
CA GLU A 677 10.84 -24.89 30.73
C GLU A 677 11.47 -23.62 30.18
N LEU A 678 10.72 -22.86 29.38
CA LEU A 678 11.11 -21.53 28.97
C LEU A 678 10.92 -20.58 30.17
N CYS A 679 12.02 -20.21 30.83
CA CYS A 679 12.00 -19.24 31.92
C CYS A 679 11.74 -17.83 31.37
N ALA A 680 10.57 -17.26 31.68
CA ALA A 680 10.13 -15.95 31.20
C ALA A 680 10.74 -14.74 31.96
N GLU A 681 11.80 -14.91 32.75
CA GLU A 681 12.24 -13.86 33.69
C GLU A 681 12.87 -12.61 33.02
N ARG A 682 13.14 -12.59 31.70
CA ARG A 682 13.67 -11.40 30.97
C ARG A 682 13.37 -11.34 29.46
N VAL A 683 12.28 -11.91 28.95
CA VAL A 683 12.03 -11.98 27.49
C VAL A 683 10.61 -11.52 27.16
N GLU A 684 10.47 -10.39 26.46
CA GLU A 684 9.17 -9.82 26.08
C GLU A 684 8.56 -10.46 24.81
N VAL A 685 9.38 -11.06 23.93
CA VAL A 685 8.94 -11.76 22.71
C VAL A 685 9.67 -13.11 22.56
N ILE A 686 8.93 -14.20 22.43
CA ILE A 686 9.48 -15.54 22.15
C ILE A 686 9.76 -15.65 20.64
N ASP A 687 11.00 -15.40 20.25
CA ASP A 687 11.55 -15.60 18.90
C ASP A 687 11.92 -17.09 18.68
N GLU A 688 11.85 -17.57 17.42
CA GLU A 688 12.27 -18.92 17.02
C GLU A 688 13.67 -19.31 17.49
N LYS A 689 14.62 -18.36 17.58
CA LYS A 689 15.97 -18.63 18.09
C LYS A 689 15.96 -18.95 19.58
N ILE A 690 15.14 -18.22 20.35
CA ILE A 690 14.99 -18.44 21.80
C ILE A 690 14.35 -19.81 22.05
N VAL A 691 13.34 -20.17 21.24
CA VAL A 691 12.71 -21.50 21.31
C VAL A 691 13.72 -22.59 20.94
N ALA A 692 14.48 -22.40 19.87
CA ALA A 692 15.50 -23.36 19.44
C ALA A 692 16.57 -23.55 20.53
N GLU A 693 17.11 -22.46 21.09
CA GLU A 693 18.10 -22.50 22.17
C GLU A 693 17.55 -23.18 23.43
N ALA A 694 16.33 -22.83 23.87
CA ALA A 694 15.70 -23.42 25.04
C ALA A 694 15.50 -24.94 24.89
N LEU A 695 15.18 -25.37 23.67
CA LEU A 695 14.99 -26.78 23.32
C LEU A 695 16.29 -27.51 22.97
N GLY A 696 17.45 -26.84 22.95
CA GLY A 696 18.73 -27.43 22.55
C GLY A 696 18.81 -27.78 21.05
N VAL A 697 18.04 -27.10 20.21
CA VAL A 697 17.96 -27.31 18.76
C VAL A 697 18.83 -26.31 18.02
N GLN A 698 19.71 -26.80 17.15
CA GLN A 698 20.44 -25.97 16.21
C GLN A 698 19.54 -25.64 15.02
N LEU A 699 19.06 -24.40 14.96
CA LEU A 699 18.18 -23.91 13.90
C LEU A 699 18.87 -23.98 12.52
N LEU A 700 18.13 -24.50 11.53
CA LEU A 700 18.52 -24.52 10.12
C LEU A 700 17.95 -23.30 9.40
N GLN A 701 18.68 -22.82 8.39
CA GLN A 701 18.30 -21.66 7.56
C GLN A 701 17.90 -22.10 6.16
N PHE A 702 16.84 -21.52 5.62
CA PHE A 702 16.51 -21.72 4.20
C PHE A 702 17.52 -21.01 3.32
N VAL A 703 18.02 -21.70 2.30
CA VAL A 703 18.90 -21.14 1.28
C VAL A 703 18.44 -21.65 -0.09
N LEU A 704 18.60 -20.82 -1.12
CA LEU A 704 18.39 -21.24 -2.50
C LEU A 704 19.73 -21.72 -3.06
N LEU A 705 19.77 -22.93 -3.61
CA LEU A 705 20.92 -23.48 -4.30
C LEU A 705 20.51 -23.87 -5.72
N MET A 706 21.18 -23.26 -6.68
CA MET A 706 21.04 -23.60 -8.10
C MET A 706 22.40 -23.77 -8.74
N LYS A 707 22.46 -24.67 -9.73
CA LYS A 707 23.58 -24.85 -10.63
C LYS A 707 23.17 -24.28 -11.98
N LEU A 708 23.93 -23.35 -12.52
CA LEU A 708 23.67 -22.64 -13.76
C LEU A 708 24.78 -23.02 -14.76
N GLU A 709 24.39 -23.47 -15.94
CA GLU A 709 25.30 -23.68 -17.06
C GLU A 709 25.31 -22.42 -17.92
N LEU A 710 26.40 -21.67 -17.85
CA LEU A 710 26.61 -20.41 -18.55
C LEU A 710 27.33 -20.67 -19.87
N GLN A 711 27.01 -19.91 -20.91
CA GLN A 711 27.62 -20.04 -22.23
C GLN A 711 27.92 -18.66 -22.82
N ASP A 712 29.10 -18.50 -23.42
CA ASP A 712 29.41 -17.37 -24.30
C ASP A 712 29.85 -17.88 -25.68
N ALA A 713 30.39 -16.99 -26.52
CA ALA A 713 30.89 -17.37 -27.83
C ALA A 713 32.16 -18.25 -27.79
N THR A 714 32.80 -18.36 -26.64
CA THR A 714 34.11 -19.03 -26.47
C THR A 714 34.01 -20.39 -25.80
N ASP A 715 33.17 -20.55 -24.77
CA ASP A 715 33.10 -21.75 -23.95
C ASP A 715 31.79 -21.84 -23.13
N THR A 716 31.63 -22.93 -22.36
CA THR A 716 30.57 -23.15 -21.38
C THR A 716 31.16 -23.35 -19.98
N LEU A 717 30.50 -22.83 -18.95
CA LEU A 717 30.97 -22.85 -17.57
C LEU A 717 29.83 -23.18 -16.59
N GLU A 718 30.10 -24.08 -15.65
CA GLU A 718 29.17 -24.36 -14.56
C GLU A 718 29.42 -23.40 -13.38
N ALA A 719 28.39 -22.70 -12.94
CA ALA A 719 28.44 -21.79 -11.80
C ALA A 719 27.32 -22.07 -10.80
N PHE A 720 27.64 -22.02 -9.51
CA PHE A 720 26.66 -22.14 -8.44
C PHE A 720 26.08 -20.77 -8.07
N LEU A 721 24.78 -20.74 -7.82
CA LEU A 721 24.06 -19.61 -7.25
C LEU A 721 23.56 -20.05 -5.87
N CYS A 722 24.18 -19.52 -4.81
CA CYS A 722 23.80 -19.83 -3.43
C CYS A 722 23.82 -18.62 -2.51
N ARG A 723 25.00 -18.04 -2.22
CA ARG A 723 25.10 -16.90 -1.28
C ARG A 723 24.28 -15.68 -1.73
N ASP A 724 24.33 -15.38 -3.02
CA ASP A 724 23.66 -14.21 -3.59
C ASP A 724 22.37 -14.60 -4.31
N ALA A 725 21.83 -15.79 -4.04
CA ALA A 725 20.59 -16.25 -4.68
C ALA A 725 19.40 -15.33 -4.33
N GLU A 726 19.30 -14.86 -3.08
CA GLU A 726 18.25 -13.94 -2.66
C GLU A 726 18.35 -12.58 -3.38
N LEU A 727 19.58 -12.10 -3.60
CA LEU A 727 19.86 -10.89 -4.37
C LEU A 727 19.57 -11.07 -5.86
N PHE A 728 19.90 -12.25 -6.41
CA PHE A 728 19.69 -12.58 -7.81
C PHE A 728 18.20 -12.60 -8.17
N PHE A 729 17.36 -13.21 -7.33
CA PHE A 729 15.91 -13.28 -7.51
C PHE A 729 15.15 -12.10 -6.89
N SER A 730 15.81 -11.25 -6.09
CA SER A 730 15.18 -10.21 -5.27
C SER A 730 14.05 -10.76 -4.37
N LEU A 731 14.28 -11.94 -3.78
CA LEU A 731 13.32 -12.71 -2.98
C LEU A 731 14.05 -13.46 -1.86
N LEU A 732 13.47 -13.51 -0.66
CA LEU A 732 14.04 -14.26 0.45
C LEU A 732 13.76 -15.77 0.30
N ALA A 733 14.73 -16.62 0.65
CA ALA A 733 14.57 -18.07 0.61
C ALA A 733 13.47 -18.56 1.56
N GLU A 734 13.29 -17.87 2.70
CA GLU A 734 12.23 -18.14 3.67
C GLU A 734 10.84 -17.85 3.10
N GLU A 735 10.68 -16.75 2.34
CA GLU A 735 9.41 -16.42 1.66
C GLU A 735 9.09 -17.46 0.58
N ALA A 736 10.09 -17.90 -0.18
CA ALA A 736 9.93 -18.95 -1.18
C ALA A 736 9.53 -20.30 -0.56
N ALA A 737 9.90 -20.57 0.69
CA ALA A 737 9.50 -21.79 1.38
C ALA A 737 8.00 -21.81 1.76
N THR A 738 7.37 -20.66 1.94
CA THR A 738 5.97 -20.56 2.42
C THR A 738 4.98 -19.97 1.42
N ASN A 739 5.45 -19.25 0.40
CA ASN A 739 4.61 -18.49 -0.52
C ASN A 739 4.71 -19.00 -1.97
N GLN A 740 3.57 -19.45 -2.51
CA GLN A 740 3.46 -19.91 -3.90
C GLN A 740 3.77 -18.79 -4.92
N GLU A 741 3.43 -17.54 -4.63
CA GLU A 741 3.73 -16.40 -5.53
C GLU A 741 5.24 -16.15 -5.63
N ALA A 742 5.98 -16.29 -4.52
CA ALA A 742 7.44 -16.20 -4.51
C ALA A 742 8.06 -17.32 -5.35
N GLN A 743 7.58 -18.56 -5.19
CA GLN A 743 8.00 -19.68 -6.04
C GLN A 743 7.69 -19.45 -7.52
N ASN A 744 6.50 -18.92 -7.83
CA ASN A 744 6.11 -18.59 -9.20
C ASN A 744 7.01 -17.49 -9.80
N SER A 745 7.43 -16.51 -9.00
CA SER A 745 8.35 -15.45 -9.45
C SER A 745 9.75 -16.01 -9.75
N ILE A 746 10.26 -16.96 -8.96
CA ILE A 746 11.51 -17.68 -9.28
C ILE A 746 11.34 -18.44 -10.61
N SER A 747 10.23 -19.16 -10.79
CA SER A 747 9.91 -19.87 -12.04
C SER A 747 9.86 -18.95 -13.25
N GLN A 748 9.13 -17.85 -13.16
CA GLN A 748 9.03 -16.87 -14.24
C GLN A 748 10.38 -16.24 -14.58
N THR A 749 11.23 -16.00 -13.57
CA THR A 749 12.58 -15.47 -13.79
C THR A 749 13.41 -16.48 -14.57
N MET A 750 13.44 -17.74 -14.13
CA MET A 750 14.21 -18.79 -14.81
C MET A 750 13.68 -19.12 -16.21
N GLU A 751 12.37 -19.11 -16.41
CA GLU A 751 11.76 -19.26 -17.74
C GLU A 751 12.09 -18.08 -18.67
N SER A 752 12.17 -16.86 -18.13
CA SER A 752 12.60 -15.69 -18.90
C SER A 752 14.08 -15.75 -19.29
N LEU A 753 14.93 -16.32 -18.44
CA LEU A 753 16.37 -16.43 -18.71
C LEU A 753 16.71 -17.64 -19.59
N CYS A 754 15.96 -18.73 -19.46
CA CYS A 754 16.17 -19.98 -20.17
C CYS A 754 14.81 -20.62 -20.56
N PRO A 755 14.14 -20.12 -21.61
CA PRO A 755 12.84 -20.64 -22.04
C PRO A 755 12.94 -22.09 -22.53
N PRO A 756 12.01 -22.98 -22.14
CA PRO A 756 12.05 -24.39 -22.52
C PRO A 756 11.83 -24.56 -24.03
N GLY A 757 12.85 -25.04 -24.74
CA GLY A 757 12.79 -25.32 -26.18
C GLY A 757 13.19 -24.18 -27.12
N GLY A 758 13.65 -23.04 -26.60
CA GLY A 758 14.13 -21.90 -27.42
C GLY A 758 15.53 -22.14 -28.02
N SER A 759 15.75 -21.63 -29.24
CA SER A 759 17.07 -21.60 -29.87
C SER A 759 18.02 -20.64 -29.12
N THR A 760 19.34 -20.85 -29.18
CA THR A 760 20.34 -20.00 -28.49
C THR A 760 20.22 -18.51 -28.83
N GLY A 761 19.69 -18.17 -30.01
CA GLY A 761 19.48 -16.78 -30.45
C GLY A 761 18.33 -16.04 -29.79
N GLU A 762 17.42 -16.72 -29.08
CA GLU A 762 16.27 -16.10 -28.39
C GLU A 762 16.52 -15.86 -26.89
N ARG A 763 17.70 -16.23 -26.38
CA ARG A 763 18.03 -16.14 -24.95
C ARG A 763 18.65 -14.78 -24.60
N PRO A 764 18.24 -14.14 -23.50
CA PRO A 764 18.82 -12.88 -23.09
C PRO A 764 20.30 -13.06 -22.69
N TRP A 765 21.10 -12.04 -22.96
CA TRP A 765 22.44 -11.93 -22.42
C TRP A 765 22.38 -11.45 -20.96
N LEU A 766 23.27 -12.02 -20.15
CA LEU A 766 23.45 -11.78 -18.73
C LEU A 766 24.86 -11.26 -18.49
N ASP A 767 24.96 -10.12 -17.83
CA ASP A 767 26.20 -9.62 -17.25
C ASP A 767 26.30 -10.12 -15.80
N VAL A 768 27.19 -11.09 -15.55
CA VAL A 768 27.33 -11.75 -14.25
C VAL A 768 28.75 -11.64 -13.72
N CYS A 769 28.91 -11.55 -12.39
CA CYS A 769 30.21 -11.65 -11.75
C CYS A 769 30.44 -13.07 -11.22
N LEU A 770 31.56 -13.67 -11.60
CA LEU A 770 31.94 -15.02 -11.22
C LEU A 770 33.16 -15.01 -10.31
N ARG A 771 33.05 -15.68 -9.17
CA ARG A 771 34.18 -15.93 -8.27
C ARG A 771 34.61 -17.38 -8.38
N SER A 772 35.88 -17.62 -8.67
CA SER A 772 36.46 -18.96 -8.66
C SER A 772 36.88 -19.36 -7.24
N TYR A 773 36.71 -20.64 -6.88
CA TYR A 773 37.19 -21.22 -5.64
C TYR A 773 37.57 -22.70 -5.86
N GLN A 774 38.47 -23.22 -5.03
CA GLN A 774 38.84 -24.64 -5.07
C GLN A 774 38.03 -25.40 -4.02
N ALA A 775 37.49 -26.55 -4.40
CA ALA A 775 36.87 -27.45 -3.44
C ALA A 775 37.93 -28.07 -2.52
N GLU A 776 37.69 -28.02 -1.22
CA GLU A 776 38.47 -28.73 -0.20
C GLU A 776 37.83 -30.10 0.03
N ASP A 777 38.03 -31.04 -0.89
CA ASP A 777 37.75 -32.46 -0.61
C ASP A 777 39.05 -33.27 -0.71
N ASP A 778 39.18 -34.22 0.21
CA ASP A 778 40.34 -35.08 0.47
C ASP A 778 40.69 -35.99 -0.74
N ASP A 779 41.99 -36.13 -0.97
CA ASP A 779 42.64 -37.16 -1.80
C ASP A 779 42.17 -37.31 -3.28
N ASP A 780 42.48 -36.33 -4.15
CA ASP A 780 42.98 -36.68 -5.50
C ASP A 780 43.66 -35.51 -6.24
N ALA A 781 44.57 -35.85 -7.16
CA ALA A 781 45.58 -34.98 -7.77
C ALA A 781 45.07 -33.90 -8.79
N GLN A 782 43.79 -33.52 -8.74
CA GLN A 782 43.24 -32.43 -9.56
C GLN A 782 42.00 -31.83 -8.88
N LYS A 783 42.20 -30.82 -8.02
CA LYS A 783 41.09 -30.07 -7.41
C LYS A 783 40.32 -29.34 -8.51
N PRO A 784 39.04 -29.68 -8.79
CA PRO A 784 38.27 -28.92 -9.77
C PRO A 784 38.04 -27.50 -9.24
N THR A 785 38.28 -26.51 -10.11
CA THR A 785 37.95 -25.12 -9.80
C THR A 785 36.45 -24.94 -10.02
N CYS A 786 35.74 -24.54 -8.96
CA CYS A 786 34.32 -24.24 -8.99
C CYS A 786 34.11 -22.73 -9.13
N TYR A 787 32.96 -22.35 -9.67
CA TYR A 787 32.59 -20.95 -9.89
C TYR A 787 31.29 -20.64 -9.16
N GLN A 788 31.20 -19.45 -8.59
CA GLN A 788 30.02 -18.97 -7.91
C GLN A 788 29.62 -17.60 -8.44
N ILE A 789 28.33 -17.42 -8.72
CA ILE A 789 27.77 -16.11 -9.09
C ILE A 789 27.68 -15.23 -7.85
N CYS A 790 28.13 -13.99 -7.99
CA CYS A 790 28.08 -12.97 -6.95
C CYS A 790 27.68 -11.60 -7.51
N HIS A 791 27.22 -10.69 -6.64
CA HIS A 791 26.92 -9.27 -6.93
C HIS A 791 26.08 -9.01 -8.20
N THR A 792 25.16 -9.92 -8.51
CA THR A 792 24.37 -9.92 -9.76
C THR A 792 22.87 -9.98 -9.42
N THR A 793 22.06 -9.10 -10.01
CA THR A 793 20.59 -9.07 -9.86
C THR A 793 19.91 -9.12 -11.22
N VAL A 794 18.80 -9.86 -11.35
CA VAL A 794 18.03 -9.93 -12.61
C VAL A 794 17.02 -8.77 -12.69
N THR A 795 17.05 -8.00 -13.77
CA THR A 795 16.08 -6.92 -14.03
C THR A 795 14.87 -7.46 -14.79
N LYS A 796 13.67 -7.34 -14.20
CA LYS A 796 12.43 -7.68 -14.91
C LYS A 796 12.18 -6.66 -16.03
N ALA A 797 12.10 -7.11 -17.28
CA ALA A 797 11.66 -6.28 -18.38
C ALA A 797 10.21 -5.82 -18.12
N SER A 798 9.99 -4.51 -18.02
CA SER A 798 8.64 -3.95 -17.96
C SER A 798 7.89 -4.38 -19.23
N SER A 799 6.77 -5.09 -19.07
CA SER A 799 5.85 -5.36 -20.17
C SER A 799 5.31 -4.03 -20.70
N GLN A 800 5.94 -3.52 -21.76
CA GLN A 800 5.40 -2.40 -22.53
C GLN A 800 4.10 -2.88 -23.16
N GLN A 801 3.00 -2.35 -22.66
CA GLN A 801 1.71 -2.41 -23.33
C GLN A 801 1.88 -1.65 -24.64
N SER A 802 2.03 -2.39 -25.74
CA SER A 802 2.12 -1.84 -27.08
C SER A 802 0.79 -1.14 -27.40
N ASP A 803 0.81 0.19 -27.47
CA ASP A 803 -0.27 0.97 -28.05
C ASP A 803 -0.48 0.52 -29.52
N PRO A 804 -1.71 0.26 -29.96
CA PRO A 804 -1.98 -0.02 -31.36
C PRO A 804 -1.82 1.28 -32.18
N GLU A 805 -1.04 1.20 -33.25
CA GLU A 805 -0.88 2.26 -34.24
C GLU A 805 -2.25 2.74 -34.77
N PRO A 806 -2.42 4.05 -35.02
CA PRO A 806 -3.64 4.58 -35.59
C PRO A 806 -3.72 4.26 -37.08
N ALA A 807 -4.85 3.68 -37.50
CA ALA A 807 -5.30 3.65 -38.88
C ALA A 807 -6.47 4.63 -39.08
#